data_AF-A0AAD5BFR6-F1
#
_entry.id   AF-A0AAD5BFR6-F1
#
_cell.length_a   1.000
_cell.length_b   1.000
_cell.length_c   1.000
_cell.angle_alpha   90.00
_cell.angle_beta   90.00
_cell.angle_gamma   90.00
#
_symmetry.space_group_name_H-M   'P 1'
#
loop_
_entity.id
_entity.type
_entity.pdbx_description
1 polymer ?
#
loop_
_entity_poly.entity_id
_entity_poly.type
_entity_poly.pdbx_seq_one_letter_code
_entity_poly.pdbx_strand_id
1 'polypeptide(L)'
;MATLPQLPSDLEPIAESSTSTSINDYADELEQKLEKDPNDIGTWNLLFNAIDEIIDVNVSQADTSKGTLSDEVKRKIHNTYKALVTRFPYLEEVWKRWSVVEYKLNGLDASIDVLRMAVESFPHSVSLWTDYLTALKSTPNTASGQFRLTYKEALKYNGYHFMSHPIWDKAIEFETEKDPRSKELLSLYLTVVQVPLYQYAQYYSQFSEINKNFDIQELMDKDKLADYVEKFGKSRVEDLSLIEKHQIIDDYFATIFASTQAKVSSNWEYEQVLLSQEFSPDKKRIEEERHPWVEYIDGEIPAYKATNNDKHQFNFICNLFERALIPNCFDEELWLMYIRFIEDSNVSEETKGELEREIYVRVNSKFIPLNNCRLRKLYAYHLLRRNEVDAAIEYLFDWMKAFSGTTQQYIKSPYLEMTREILRLWDMLLSEQKFQKALEFLLNCYFDKPNEEKRMKLDATEDLDNQGSYQLQHAFLNSFAEYLNEDSIAIVVDHCFDIYKREADSLSIRTLFNKHYKDPSLAKSPSFWRFMFEYEGIIEKNLTNLKRIHYLIKAESQLAKSVVDVFVDWYYDIAAANIQEFLVMNQGRSDESMIYKDLELSNSLFYNKSTTKRLARSNYKVLDNSNYVADPEQGYLDLCAKQAGHPGVFIDANPEMTNSFMNKGKYIDLTTKVTPVPPLPTFKGVEKVQFLSKKKSHPTRRKKN
;
A
#
# COMPACT_ATOMS: atom_id res chain seq x y z
N MET A 1 15.24 -9.35 13.90
CA MET A 1 14.98 -7.90 14.06
C MET A 1 15.13 -7.24 12.71
N ALA A 2 14.24 -7.54 11.76
CA ALA A 2 14.08 -6.77 10.54
C ALA A 2 12.82 -5.92 10.71
N THR A 3 12.90 -4.92 11.58
CA THR A 3 11.90 -3.85 11.60
C THR A 3 11.81 -3.26 10.19
N LEU A 4 10.60 -3.08 9.65
CA LEU A 4 10.36 -2.34 8.39
C LEU A 4 11.37 -1.18 8.29
N PRO A 5 12.27 -1.14 7.28
CA PRO A 5 13.39 -0.20 7.27
C PRO A 5 12.99 1.28 7.33
N GLN A 6 11.74 1.59 7.04
CA GLN A 6 11.01 2.82 7.36
C GLN A 6 9.53 2.52 7.09
N LEU A 7 8.62 2.93 7.98
CA LEU A 7 7.19 2.93 7.67
C LEU A 7 6.96 3.96 6.55
N PRO A 8 5.96 3.78 5.67
CA PRO A 8 5.53 4.86 4.79
C PRO A 8 5.29 6.13 5.60
N SER A 9 5.68 7.29 5.07
CA SER A 9 5.44 8.60 5.68
C SER A 9 3.97 8.83 6.07
N ASP A 10 3.05 8.12 5.42
CA ASP A 10 1.61 8.16 5.62
C ASP A 10 1.15 7.44 6.89
N LEU A 11 2.01 6.55 7.41
CA LEU A 11 1.79 5.74 8.61
C LEU A 11 2.71 6.17 9.76
N GLU A 12 3.75 6.96 9.48
CA GLU A 12 4.51 7.63 10.52
C GLU A 12 3.64 8.71 11.17
N PRO A 13 3.60 8.79 12.51
CA PRO A 13 2.96 9.93 13.16
C PRO A 13 3.68 11.17 12.65
N ILE A 14 2.94 12.10 12.01
CA ILE A 14 3.44 13.44 11.76
C ILE A 14 3.97 13.90 13.11
N ALA A 15 5.30 13.99 13.23
CA ALA A 15 5.92 14.35 14.49
C ALA A 15 5.18 15.59 14.98
N GLU A 16 4.71 15.57 16.23
CA GLU A 16 4.09 16.72 16.86
C GLU A 16 5.11 17.87 16.80
N SER A 17 5.14 18.61 15.69
CA SER A 17 5.77 19.91 15.59
C SER A 17 4.81 20.91 16.22
N SER A 18 4.34 20.61 17.43
CA SER A 18 3.87 21.60 18.38
C SER A 18 5.08 22.36 18.93
N THR A 19 5.89 22.91 18.04
CA THR A 19 6.68 24.10 18.37
C THR A 19 5.75 25.26 18.11
N SER A 20 5.37 25.98 19.17
CA SER A 20 4.54 27.18 19.18
C SER A 20 5.14 28.38 18.44
N THR A 21 6.01 28.13 17.46
CA THR A 21 6.77 29.13 16.74
C THR A 21 6.13 29.31 15.37
N SER A 22 5.38 30.41 15.22
CA SER A 22 4.74 30.81 13.97
C SER A 22 5.79 31.28 12.97
N ILE A 23 5.66 30.84 11.70
CA ILE A 23 6.44 31.41 10.59
C ILE A 23 5.77 32.72 10.16
N ASN A 24 4.47 32.64 9.91
CA ASN A 24 3.53 33.73 9.61
C ASN A 24 2.10 33.13 9.60
N ASP A 25 1.08 33.92 9.90
CA ASP A 25 -0.33 33.49 9.95
C ASP A 25 -0.76 32.77 8.66
N TYR A 26 -0.34 33.27 7.48
CA TYR A 26 -0.66 32.65 6.19
C TYR A 26 0.04 31.30 5.97
N ALA A 27 1.30 31.15 6.39
CA ALA A 27 2.03 29.90 6.28
C ALA A 27 1.45 28.83 7.23
N ASP A 28 1.08 29.22 8.45
CA ASP A 28 0.49 28.32 9.43
C ASP A 28 -0.93 27.87 8.99
N GLU A 29 -1.71 28.73 8.31
CA GLU A 29 -2.98 28.32 7.68
C GLU A 29 -2.80 27.27 6.57
N LEU A 30 -1.72 27.39 5.77
CA LEU A 30 -1.38 26.42 4.73
C LEU A 30 -0.92 25.09 5.34
N GLU A 31 -0.12 25.12 6.41
CA GLU A 31 0.28 23.93 7.17
C GLU A 31 -0.95 23.17 7.71
N GLN A 32 -1.94 23.87 8.28
CA GLN A 32 -3.19 23.24 8.75
C GLN A 32 -4.03 22.61 7.62
N LYS A 33 -3.95 23.14 6.39
CA LYS A 33 -4.59 22.52 5.22
C LYS A 33 -3.83 21.25 4.81
N LEU A 34 -2.50 21.29 4.85
CA LEU A 34 -1.64 20.15 4.54
C LEU A 34 -1.74 19.03 5.58
N GLU A 35 -2.03 19.32 6.84
CA GLU A 35 -2.33 18.29 7.85
C GLU A 35 -3.57 17.45 7.48
N LYS A 36 -4.54 18.05 6.75
CA LYS A 36 -5.75 17.35 6.30
C LYS A 36 -5.53 16.62 4.98
N ASP A 37 -4.86 17.28 4.04
CA ASP A 37 -4.56 16.76 2.70
C ASP A 37 -3.05 16.87 2.38
N PRO A 38 -2.20 15.96 2.91
CA PRO A 38 -0.75 16.05 2.74
C PRO A 38 -0.24 15.88 1.31
N ASN A 39 -1.09 15.34 0.42
CA ASN A 39 -0.76 15.03 -0.97
C ASN A 39 -1.00 16.19 -1.95
N ASP A 40 -1.52 17.32 -1.49
CA ASP A 40 -1.78 18.47 -2.36
C ASP A 40 -0.51 19.29 -2.62
N ILE A 41 0.16 18.99 -3.74
CA ILE A 41 1.39 19.68 -4.16
C ILE A 41 1.13 21.17 -4.46
N GLY A 42 -0.10 21.55 -4.82
CA GLY A 42 -0.45 22.95 -5.05
C GLY A 42 -0.31 23.79 -3.78
N THR A 43 -0.83 23.30 -2.65
CA THR A 43 -0.68 23.98 -1.35
C THR A 43 0.75 23.95 -0.83
N TRP A 44 1.51 22.87 -1.07
CA TRP A 44 2.96 22.85 -0.78
C TRP A 44 3.73 23.93 -1.53
N ASN A 45 3.47 24.11 -2.83
CA ASN A 45 4.11 25.16 -3.62
C ASN A 45 3.78 26.57 -3.10
N LEU A 46 2.53 26.81 -2.69
CA LEU A 46 2.13 28.07 -2.06
C LEU A 46 2.85 28.31 -0.73
N LEU A 47 3.02 27.26 0.09
CA LEU A 47 3.73 27.34 1.36
C LEU A 47 5.21 27.71 1.14
N PHE A 48 5.89 27.05 0.19
CA PHE A 48 7.29 27.39 -0.10
C PHE A 48 7.45 28.77 -0.70
N ASN A 49 6.51 29.25 -1.52
CA ASN A 49 6.53 30.62 -2.01
C ASN A 49 6.43 31.62 -0.86
N ALA A 50 5.56 31.38 0.11
CA ALA A 50 5.47 32.21 1.31
C ALA A 50 6.75 32.17 2.15
N ILE A 51 7.41 31.00 2.27
CA ILE A 51 8.70 30.86 2.95
C ILE A 51 9.80 31.65 2.23
N ASP A 52 9.87 31.58 0.90
CA ASP A 52 10.87 32.30 0.12
C ASP A 52 10.69 33.82 0.22
N GLU A 53 9.44 34.31 0.19
CA GLU A 53 9.14 35.73 0.43
C GLU A 53 9.64 36.19 1.80
N ILE A 54 9.46 35.38 2.85
CA ILE A 54 9.95 35.69 4.20
C ILE A 54 11.47 35.70 4.25
N ILE A 55 12.13 34.77 3.56
CA ILE A 55 13.59 34.70 3.51
C ILE A 55 14.13 35.93 2.77
N ASP A 56 13.58 36.27 1.61
CA ASP A 56 14.07 37.39 0.80
C ASP A 56 13.85 38.75 1.48
N VAL A 57 12.77 38.91 2.25
CA VAL A 57 12.53 40.12 3.07
C VAL A 57 13.56 40.24 4.21
N ASN A 58 13.95 39.13 4.82
CA ASN A 58 14.81 39.13 6.01
C ASN A 58 16.31 39.00 5.69
N VAL A 59 16.65 38.44 4.53
CA VAL A 59 18.02 38.15 4.07
C VAL A 59 18.31 38.99 2.83
N SER A 60 18.53 40.29 3.03
CA SER A 60 19.07 41.15 1.97
C SER A 60 20.55 40.84 1.74
N GLN A 61 20.98 40.75 0.47
CA GLN A 61 22.30 40.30 0.01
C GLN A 61 23.53 41.14 0.48
N ALA A 62 23.37 42.10 1.40
CA ALA A 62 24.41 43.07 1.74
C ALA A 62 25.11 42.85 3.10
N ASP A 63 24.50 42.16 4.07
CA ASP A 63 25.06 42.08 5.44
C ASP A 63 25.21 40.63 5.95
N THR A 64 26.34 40.03 5.64
CA THR A 64 26.80 38.70 6.12
C THR A 64 27.11 38.61 7.62
N SER A 65 26.60 39.52 8.46
CA SER A 65 26.88 39.51 9.90
C SER A 65 25.67 39.89 10.75
N LYS A 66 24.63 39.05 10.70
CA LYS A 66 23.70 38.64 11.78
C LYS A 66 22.42 38.11 11.14
N GLY A 67 22.14 36.82 11.31
CA GLY A 67 20.84 36.25 10.93
C GLY A 67 19.72 36.98 11.68
N THR A 68 18.82 37.62 10.93
CA THR A 68 17.61 38.27 11.44
C THR A 68 16.51 37.27 11.78
N LEU A 69 16.58 36.05 11.22
CA LEU A 69 15.66 34.94 11.50
C LEU A 69 16.14 34.12 12.70
N SER A 70 15.22 33.87 13.64
CA SER A 70 15.44 32.98 14.79
C SER A 70 15.81 31.56 14.35
N ASP A 71 16.72 30.91 15.08
CA ASP A 71 17.14 29.52 14.84
C ASP A 71 15.97 28.52 14.94
N GLU A 72 14.88 28.88 15.63
CA GLU A 72 13.64 28.11 15.63
C GLU A 72 12.92 28.14 14.28
N VAL A 73 12.85 29.31 13.64
CA VAL A 73 12.21 29.47 12.33
C VAL A 73 13.02 28.75 11.25
N LYS A 74 14.35 28.85 11.30
CA LYS A 74 15.24 28.08 10.41
C LYS A 74 15.01 26.57 10.52
N ARG A 75 14.91 26.05 11.75
CA ARG A 75 14.60 24.63 11.99
C ARG A 75 13.21 24.25 11.48
N LYS A 76 12.22 25.12 11.65
CA LYS A 76 10.87 24.86 11.12
C LYS A 76 10.90 24.75 9.59
N ILE A 77 11.53 25.71 8.90
CA ILE A 77 11.71 25.67 7.44
C ILE A 77 12.42 24.38 6.98
N HIS A 78 13.54 24.01 7.63
CA HIS A 78 14.26 22.78 7.33
C HIS A 78 13.36 21.54 7.48
N ASN A 79 12.59 21.46 8.57
CA ASN A 79 11.68 20.35 8.81
C ASN A 79 10.53 20.31 7.80
N THR A 80 10.02 21.46 7.36
CA THR A 80 8.95 21.56 6.35
C THR A 80 9.43 21.01 4.99
N TYR A 81 10.62 21.39 4.53
CA TYR A 81 11.21 20.81 3.31
C TYR A 81 11.49 19.32 3.46
N LYS A 82 12.07 18.91 4.59
CA LYS A 82 12.34 17.50 4.89
C LYS A 82 11.07 16.65 4.89
N ALA A 83 9.95 17.16 5.44
CA ALA A 83 8.68 16.45 5.49
C ALA A 83 8.14 16.15 4.09
N LEU A 84 8.12 17.14 3.19
CA LEU A 84 7.64 16.93 1.82
C LEU A 84 8.51 15.93 1.08
N VAL A 85 9.83 16.11 1.16
CA VAL A 85 10.79 15.34 0.40
C VAL A 85 10.90 13.89 0.88
N THR A 86 10.67 13.63 2.17
CA THR A 86 10.55 12.26 2.71
C THR A 86 9.35 11.53 2.08
N ARG A 87 8.27 12.26 1.79
CA ARG A 87 7.04 11.74 1.18
C ARG A 87 7.15 11.62 -0.35
N PHE A 88 7.77 12.60 -1.02
CA PHE A 88 7.94 12.65 -2.47
C PHE A 88 9.43 12.82 -2.84
N PRO A 89 10.24 11.75 -2.76
CA PRO A 89 11.69 11.84 -2.93
C PRO A 89 12.15 12.22 -4.35
N TYR A 90 11.32 11.96 -5.36
CA TYR A 90 11.64 12.21 -6.77
C TYR A 90 11.33 13.65 -7.24
N LEU A 91 10.88 14.54 -6.34
CA LEU A 91 10.71 15.97 -6.65
C LEU A 91 12.07 16.69 -6.68
N GLU A 92 12.75 16.58 -7.81
CA GLU A 92 14.06 17.17 -8.05
C GLU A 92 14.10 18.68 -7.80
N GLU A 93 13.10 19.42 -8.28
CA GLU A 93 13.04 20.89 -8.13
C GLU A 93 13.00 21.33 -6.66
N VAL A 94 12.33 20.56 -5.80
CA VAL A 94 12.22 20.86 -4.36
C VAL A 94 13.57 20.67 -3.68
N TRP A 95 14.33 19.62 -4.02
CA TRP A 95 15.67 19.42 -3.50
C TRP A 95 16.61 20.57 -3.85
N LYS A 96 16.57 21.03 -5.11
CA LYS A 96 17.35 22.19 -5.58
C LYS A 96 16.95 23.46 -4.84
N ARG A 97 15.64 23.71 -4.70
CA ARG A 97 15.11 24.85 -3.94
C ARG A 97 15.58 24.82 -2.48
N TRP A 98 15.48 23.66 -1.82
CA TRP A 98 15.91 23.47 -0.44
C TRP A 98 17.41 23.72 -0.26
N SER A 99 18.25 23.21 -1.18
CA SER A 99 19.69 23.46 -1.17
C SER A 99 20.04 24.95 -1.25
N VAL A 100 19.33 25.72 -2.08
CA VAL A 100 19.50 27.18 -2.20
C VAL A 100 19.03 27.91 -0.94
N VAL A 101 17.92 27.49 -0.36
CA VAL A 101 17.40 28.04 0.91
C VAL A 101 18.39 27.82 2.05
N GLU A 102 18.92 26.60 2.21
CA GLU A 102 19.93 26.29 3.23
C GLU A 102 21.23 27.05 3.01
N TYR A 103 21.64 27.25 1.75
CA TYR A 103 22.76 28.12 1.43
C TYR A 103 22.55 29.54 1.95
N LYS A 104 21.37 30.14 1.72
CA LYS A 104 21.02 31.48 2.22
C LYS A 104 20.95 31.55 3.75
N LEU A 105 20.47 30.50 4.41
CA LEU A 105 20.22 30.51 5.86
C LEU A 105 21.44 30.13 6.71
N ASN A 106 22.19 29.11 6.28
CA ASN A 106 23.20 28.42 7.08
C ASN A 106 24.56 28.30 6.36
N GLY A 107 24.64 28.67 5.07
CA GLY A 107 25.88 28.72 4.30
C GLY A 107 26.16 27.45 3.48
N LEU A 108 27.38 27.36 2.96
CA LEU A 108 27.77 26.34 1.97
C LEU A 108 27.69 24.90 2.49
N ASP A 109 28.17 24.63 3.72
CA ASP A 109 28.23 23.27 4.25
C ASP A 109 26.83 22.65 4.40
N ALA A 110 25.86 23.44 4.89
CA ALA A 110 24.46 23.00 5.01
C ALA A 110 23.82 22.71 3.63
N SER A 111 24.15 23.52 2.62
CA SER A 111 23.70 23.30 1.25
C SER A 111 24.25 21.99 0.65
N ILE A 112 25.52 21.70 0.91
CA ILE A 112 26.18 20.44 0.49
C ILE A 112 25.57 19.24 1.22
N ASP A 113 25.25 19.38 2.51
CA ASP A 113 24.58 18.34 3.29
C ASP A 113 23.19 17.99 2.72
N VAL A 114 22.42 19.00 2.28
CA VAL A 114 21.14 18.77 1.59
C VAL A 114 21.34 18.06 0.26
N LEU A 115 22.32 18.49 -0.55
CA LEU A 115 22.62 17.82 -1.82
C LEU A 115 23.08 16.37 -1.63
N ARG A 116 23.87 16.07 -0.58
CA ARG A 116 24.22 14.70 -0.21
C ARG A 116 22.95 13.89 0.11
N MET A 117 22.06 14.42 0.96
CA MET A 117 20.78 13.76 1.29
C MET A 117 19.89 13.56 0.06
N ALA A 118 19.89 14.52 -0.87
CA ALA A 118 19.12 14.46 -2.11
C ALA A 118 19.55 13.28 -2.96
N VAL A 119 20.86 13.13 -3.12
CA VAL A 119 21.46 12.08 -3.94
C VAL A 119 21.33 10.70 -3.29
N GLU A 120 21.40 10.60 -1.96
CA GLU A 120 21.13 9.35 -1.23
C GLU A 120 19.65 8.92 -1.36
N SER A 121 18.74 9.89 -1.39
CA SER A 121 17.29 9.62 -1.48
C SER A 121 16.81 9.39 -2.91
N PHE A 122 17.45 10.05 -3.90
CA PHE A 122 17.16 9.94 -5.32
C PHE A 122 18.46 9.75 -6.14
N PRO A 123 19.06 8.54 -6.11
CA PRO A 123 20.35 8.28 -6.77
C PRO A 123 20.32 8.36 -8.29
N HIS A 124 19.15 8.25 -8.92
CA HIS A 124 19.00 8.19 -10.38
C HIS A 124 18.75 9.57 -11.05
N SER A 125 18.86 10.68 -10.32
CA SER A 125 18.79 12.03 -10.90
C SER A 125 20.16 12.50 -11.37
N VAL A 126 20.31 12.69 -12.68
CA VAL A 126 21.55 13.24 -13.26
C VAL A 126 21.81 14.65 -12.71
N SER A 127 20.79 15.50 -12.61
CA SER A 127 21.00 16.90 -12.24
C SER A 127 21.38 17.09 -10.77
N LEU A 128 20.82 16.31 -9.84
CA LEU A 128 21.19 16.42 -8.43
C LEU A 128 22.65 16.01 -8.21
N TRP A 129 23.11 14.96 -8.90
CA TRP A 129 24.52 14.58 -8.89
C TRP A 129 25.42 15.67 -9.47
N THR A 130 25.01 16.36 -10.53
CA THR A 130 25.82 17.43 -11.13
C THR A 130 25.92 18.65 -10.21
N ASP A 131 24.83 18.99 -9.52
CA ASP A 131 24.82 20.08 -8.55
C ASP A 131 25.67 19.72 -7.33
N TYR A 132 25.60 18.47 -6.87
CA TYR A 132 26.44 17.98 -5.76
C TYR A 132 27.93 17.99 -6.10
N LEU A 133 28.31 17.47 -7.28
CA LEU A 133 29.70 17.45 -7.73
C LEU A 133 30.25 18.87 -7.95
N THR A 134 29.44 19.80 -8.47
CA THR A 134 29.87 21.20 -8.63
C THR A 134 30.07 21.91 -7.29
N ALA A 135 29.15 21.70 -6.33
CA ALA A 135 29.29 22.24 -4.97
C ALA A 135 30.53 21.67 -4.26
N LEU A 136 30.75 20.36 -4.31
CA LEU A 136 31.92 19.71 -3.71
C LEU A 136 33.26 20.16 -4.31
N LYS A 137 33.30 20.39 -5.63
CA LYS A 137 34.50 20.93 -6.30
C LYS A 137 34.81 22.36 -5.87
N SER A 138 33.78 23.14 -5.55
CA SER A 138 33.91 24.54 -5.12
C SER A 138 34.37 24.69 -3.67
N THR A 139 34.27 23.63 -2.85
CA THR A 139 34.66 23.67 -1.44
C THR A 139 36.19 23.59 -1.27
N PRO A 140 36.82 24.58 -0.60
CA PRO A 140 38.24 24.52 -0.30
C PRO A 140 38.53 23.39 0.70
N ASN A 141 39.51 22.53 0.38
CA ASN A 141 39.95 21.33 1.13
C ASN A 141 39.20 20.01 0.89
N THR A 142 38.34 19.89 -0.12
CA THR A 142 37.79 18.57 -0.50
C THR A 142 38.95 17.61 -0.85
N ALA A 143 39.06 16.53 -0.08
CA ALA A 143 40.09 15.52 -0.31
C ALA A 143 39.89 14.89 -1.70
N SER A 144 40.96 14.83 -2.50
CA SER A 144 40.87 14.31 -3.88
C SER A 144 40.34 12.87 -3.95
N GLY A 145 40.60 12.07 -2.92
CA GLY A 145 40.04 10.72 -2.79
C GLY A 145 38.52 10.72 -2.56
N GLN A 146 37.98 11.68 -1.81
CA GLN A 146 36.54 11.78 -1.53
C GLN A 146 35.78 12.12 -2.81
N PHE A 147 36.23 13.15 -3.55
CA PHE A 147 35.61 13.51 -4.83
C PHE A 147 35.63 12.33 -5.82
N ARG A 148 36.73 11.56 -5.83
CA ARG A 148 36.89 10.37 -6.67
C ARG A 148 35.89 9.25 -6.32
N LEU A 149 35.62 9.04 -5.04
CA LEU A 149 34.60 8.07 -4.62
C LEU A 149 33.20 8.55 -5.03
N THR A 150 32.91 9.84 -4.82
CA THR A 150 31.61 10.44 -5.12
C THR A 150 31.25 10.40 -6.60
N TYR A 151 32.16 10.79 -7.52
CA TYR A 151 31.82 10.72 -8.95
C TYR A 151 31.69 9.27 -9.44
N LYS A 152 32.45 8.33 -8.87
CA LYS A 152 32.32 6.89 -9.21
C LYS A 152 30.98 6.33 -8.77
N GLU A 153 30.48 6.79 -7.62
CA GLU A 153 29.13 6.47 -7.16
C GLU A 153 28.07 7.08 -8.08
N ALA A 154 28.22 8.34 -8.49
CA ALA A 154 27.34 8.97 -9.47
C ALA A 154 27.25 8.17 -10.79
N LEU A 155 28.40 7.73 -11.30
CA LEU A 155 28.50 6.92 -12.52
C LEU A 155 27.96 5.50 -12.34
N LYS A 156 28.00 4.93 -11.13
CA LYS A 156 27.39 3.63 -10.85
C LYS A 156 25.89 3.63 -11.12
N TYR A 157 25.19 4.69 -10.70
CA TYR A 157 23.74 4.81 -10.88
C TYR A 157 23.35 5.41 -12.24
N ASN A 158 24.09 6.43 -12.71
CA ASN A 158 23.69 7.25 -13.86
C ASN A 158 24.60 7.11 -15.09
N GLY A 159 25.63 6.26 -15.04
CA GLY A 159 26.61 6.16 -16.12
C GLY A 159 25.99 5.87 -17.49
N TYR A 160 24.95 5.02 -17.52
CA TYR A 160 24.24 4.60 -18.74
C TYR A 160 23.03 5.47 -19.10
N HIS A 161 22.76 6.54 -18.35
CA HIS A 161 21.66 7.44 -18.65
C HIS A 161 21.97 8.23 -19.92
N PHE A 162 21.04 8.31 -20.87
CA PHE A 162 21.25 8.90 -22.20
C PHE A 162 21.81 10.35 -22.15
N MET A 163 21.31 11.13 -21.19
CA MET A 163 21.75 12.51 -20.91
C MET A 163 22.80 12.66 -19.78
N SER A 164 23.57 11.62 -19.41
CA SER A 164 24.52 11.69 -18.29
C SER A 164 25.84 12.44 -18.55
N HIS A 165 25.98 13.06 -19.73
CA HIS A 165 27.16 13.83 -20.15
C HIS A 165 27.71 14.81 -19.08
N PRO A 166 26.90 15.57 -18.29
CA PRO A 166 27.49 16.53 -17.37
C PRO A 166 28.19 15.86 -16.16
N ILE A 167 27.81 14.61 -15.80
CA ILE A 167 28.52 13.84 -14.77
C ILE A 167 29.88 13.36 -15.31
N TRP A 168 29.89 12.83 -16.54
CA TRP A 168 31.11 12.41 -17.22
C TRP A 168 32.08 13.57 -17.40
N ASP A 169 31.59 14.74 -17.82
CA ASP A 169 32.39 15.94 -17.99
C ASP A 169 33.06 16.36 -16.67
N LYS A 170 32.31 16.33 -15.55
CA LYS A 170 32.86 16.67 -14.22
C LYS A 170 33.94 15.69 -13.75
N ALA A 171 33.76 14.40 -14.00
CA ALA A 171 34.75 13.38 -13.68
C ALA A 171 36.02 13.54 -14.52
N ILE A 172 35.87 13.74 -15.83
CA ILE A 172 36.97 13.94 -16.78
C ILE A 172 37.72 15.25 -16.49
N GLU A 173 37.01 16.35 -16.23
CA GLU A 173 37.58 17.65 -15.88
C GLU A 173 38.48 17.53 -14.64
N PHE A 174 38.01 16.84 -13.59
CA PHE A 174 38.77 16.62 -12.36
C PHE A 174 40.03 15.76 -12.57
N GLU A 175 39.93 14.63 -13.26
CA GLU A 175 41.09 13.76 -13.49
C GLU A 175 42.11 14.41 -14.43
N THR A 176 41.65 15.22 -15.40
CA THR A 176 42.51 15.99 -16.31
C THR A 176 43.27 17.09 -15.58
N GLU A 177 42.64 17.80 -14.64
CA GLU A 177 43.29 18.81 -13.79
C GLU A 177 44.37 18.20 -12.88
N LYS A 178 44.18 16.95 -12.43
CA LYS A 178 45.12 16.24 -11.55
C LYS A 178 46.32 15.71 -12.31
N ASP A 179 46.08 14.90 -13.32
CA ASP A 179 47.12 14.35 -14.18
C ASP A 179 46.53 13.97 -15.56
N PRO A 180 46.89 14.72 -16.63
CA PRO A 180 46.47 14.43 -18.00
C PRO A 180 46.88 13.04 -18.52
N ARG A 181 47.80 12.33 -17.84
CA ARG A 181 48.24 10.97 -18.21
C ARG A 181 47.85 9.91 -17.18
N SER A 182 46.89 10.21 -16.30
CA SER A 182 46.42 9.24 -15.32
C SER A 182 45.77 8.02 -15.98
N LYS A 183 45.98 6.84 -15.36
CA LYS A 183 45.31 5.60 -15.77
C LYS A 183 43.81 5.66 -15.51
N GLU A 184 43.41 6.42 -14.49
CA GLU A 184 42.03 6.70 -14.16
C GLU A 184 41.32 7.46 -15.27
N LEU A 185 41.92 8.51 -15.82
CA LEU A 185 41.37 9.24 -16.96
C LEU A 185 41.19 8.31 -18.18
N LEU A 186 42.19 7.48 -18.48
CA LEU A 186 42.08 6.51 -19.57
C LEU A 186 40.92 5.54 -19.34
N SER A 187 40.77 5.02 -18.11
CA SER A 187 39.69 4.10 -17.76
C SER A 187 38.29 4.71 -17.93
N LEU A 188 38.15 6.01 -17.66
CA LEU A 188 36.91 6.75 -17.90
C LEU A 188 36.60 6.82 -19.40
N TYR A 189 37.58 7.19 -20.24
CA TYR A 189 37.35 7.24 -21.68
C TYR A 189 37.07 5.88 -22.31
N LEU A 190 37.80 4.84 -21.90
CA LEU A 190 37.54 3.47 -22.37
C LEU A 190 36.12 2.99 -22.04
N THR A 191 35.56 3.47 -20.93
CA THR A 191 34.18 3.18 -20.53
C THR A 191 33.19 4.03 -21.32
N VAL A 192 33.33 5.37 -21.33
CA VAL A 192 32.34 6.30 -21.89
C VAL A 192 32.15 6.12 -23.40
N VAL A 193 33.19 5.75 -24.14
CA VAL A 193 33.13 5.52 -25.61
C VAL A 193 32.22 4.33 -25.96
N GLN A 194 32.01 3.41 -25.04
CA GLN A 194 31.11 2.26 -25.19
C GLN A 194 29.69 2.56 -24.75
N VAL A 195 29.45 3.69 -24.05
CA VAL A 195 28.13 4.07 -23.55
C VAL A 195 27.37 4.86 -24.62
N PRO A 196 26.12 4.50 -24.96
CA PRO A 196 25.32 5.22 -25.94
C PRO A 196 24.74 6.52 -25.36
N LEU A 197 25.59 7.54 -25.20
CA LEU A 197 25.22 8.88 -24.74
C LEU A 197 24.77 9.78 -25.90
N TYR A 198 23.99 10.82 -25.60
CA TYR A 198 23.63 11.84 -26.59
C TYR A 198 24.87 12.51 -27.23
N GLN A 199 25.90 12.81 -26.44
CA GLN A 199 27.15 13.47 -26.89
C GLN A 199 28.31 12.49 -27.16
N TYR A 200 28.03 11.23 -27.49
CA TYR A 200 29.05 10.18 -27.70
C TYR A 200 30.20 10.59 -28.65
N ALA A 201 29.92 11.36 -29.71
CA ALA A 201 30.90 11.78 -30.70
C ALA A 201 31.97 12.73 -30.14
N GLN A 202 31.61 13.57 -29.15
CA GLN A 202 32.57 14.46 -28.49
C GLN A 202 33.59 13.65 -27.70
N TYR A 203 33.14 12.66 -26.92
CA TYR A 203 34.02 11.81 -26.13
C TYR A 203 34.93 10.95 -27.00
N TYR A 204 34.45 10.44 -28.13
CA TYR A 204 35.29 9.71 -29.08
C TYR A 204 36.40 10.60 -29.67
N SER A 205 36.08 11.85 -29.98
CA SER A 205 37.05 12.82 -30.51
C SER A 205 38.14 13.12 -29.48
N GLN A 206 37.74 13.39 -28.23
CA GLN A 206 38.67 13.61 -27.11
C GLN A 206 39.54 12.37 -26.83
N PHE A 207 38.93 11.18 -26.85
CA PHE A 207 39.65 9.92 -26.68
C PHE A 207 40.69 9.70 -27.79
N SER A 208 40.36 10.03 -29.04
CA SER A 208 41.27 9.91 -30.20
C SER A 208 42.49 10.85 -30.12
N GLU A 209 42.44 11.89 -29.28
CA GLU A 209 43.59 12.73 -28.98
C GLU A 209 44.43 12.15 -27.84
N ILE A 210 43.75 11.62 -26.82
CA ILE A 210 44.38 11.13 -25.59
C ILE A 210 45.03 9.75 -25.79
N ASN A 211 44.44 8.88 -26.61
CA ASN A 211 44.91 7.51 -26.85
C ASN A 211 46.36 7.45 -27.38
N LYS A 212 46.81 8.48 -28.11
CA LYS A 212 48.18 8.62 -28.66
C LYS A 212 49.26 8.72 -27.57
N ASN A 213 48.86 9.05 -26.34
CA ASN A 213 49.78 9.16 -25.20
C ASN A 213 50.02 7.83 -24.47
N PHE A 214 49.26 6.77 -24.80
CA PHE A 214 49.29 5.48 -24.12
C PHE A 214 49.79 4.36 -25.06
N ASP A 215 50.37 3.31 -24.48
CA ASP A 215 50.78 2.14 -25.26
C ASP A 215 49.56 1.24 -25.55
N ILE A 216 49.66 0.48 -26.64
CA ILE A 216 48.57 -0.35 -27.16
C ILE A 216 48.10 -1.41 -26.14
N GLN A 217 49.01 -1.86 -25.27
CA GLN A 217 48.72 -2.85 -24.22
C GLN A 217 47.86 -2.30 -23.08
N GLU A 218 47.80 -0.97 -22.91
CA GLU A 218 46.94 -0.32 -21.91
C GLU A 218 45.56 0.02 -22.46
N LEU A 219 45.40 0.03 -23.79
CA LEU A 219 44.16 0.40 -24.48
C LEU A 219 43.27 -0.79 -24.84
N MET A 220 43.84 -1.98 -25.01
CA MET A 220 43.14 -3.15 -25.51
C MET A 220 43.44 -4.40 -24.70
N ASP A 221 42.44 -5.28 -24.60
CA ASP A 221 42.61 -6.60 -24.00
C ASP A 221 43.59 -7.45 -24.81
N LYS A 222 44.39 -8.27 -24.10
CA LYS A 222 45.45 -9.10 -24.71
C LYS A 222 44.91 -10.08 -25.76
N ASP A 223 43.71 -10.60 -25.56
CA ASP A 223 43.09 -11.58 -26.46
C ASP A 223 42.72 -10.93 -27.79
N LYS A 224 42.02 -9.79 -27.75
CA LYS A 224 41.65 -9.03 -28.96
C LYS A 224 42.89 -8.51 -29.68
N LEU A 225 43.91 -8.11 -28.94
CA LEU A 225 45.17 -7.66 -29.51
C LEU A 225 45.93 -8.78 -30.22
N ALA A 226 45.85 -10.02 -29.74
CA ALA A 226 46.42 -11.19 -30.41
C ALA A 226 45.79 -11.43 -31.79
N ASP A 227 44.47 -11.29 -31.92
CA ASP A 227 43.76 -11.41 -33.20
C ASP A 227 44.26 -10.39 -34.23
N TYR A 228 44.49 -9.15 -33.79
CA TYR A 228 45.06 -8.12 -34.68
C TYR A 228 46.52 -8.42 -35.01
N VAL A 229 47.34 -8.86 -34.06
CA VAL A 229 48.74 -9.24 -34.30
C VAL A 229 48.85 -10.36 -35.34
N GLU A 230 47.94 -11.35 -35.29
CA GLU A 230 47.84 -12.41 -36.29
C GLU A 230 47.40 -11.89 -37.67
N LYS A 231 46.43 -10.97 -37.73
CA LYS A 231 45.99 -10.33 -38.99
C LYS A 231 47.12 -9.56 -39.69
N PHE A 232 48.06 -8.99 -38.94
CA PHE A 232 49.26 -8.34 -39.48
C PHE A 232 50.42 -9.32 -39.76
N GLY A 233 50.23 -10.61 -39.52
CA GLY A 233 51.21 -11.66 -39.81
C GLY A 233 52.42 -11.66 -38.87
N LYS A 234 52.26 -11.18 -37.64
CA LYS A 234 53.36 -11.05 -36.65
C LYS A 234 53.17 -12.00 -35.47
N SER A 235 54.28 -12.30 -34.79
CA SER A 235 54.31 -13.26 -33.68
C SER A 235 54.26 -12.60 -32.31
N ARG A 236 54.76 -11.35 -32.20
CA ARG A 236 54.82 -10.59 -30.95
C ARG A 236 54.35 -9.15 -31.15
N VAL A 237 53.75 -8.59 -30.10
CA VAL A 237 53.32 -7.18 -30.04
C VAL A 237 54.49 -6.21 -30.21
N GLU A 238 55.68 -6.63 -29.79
CA GLU A 238 56.94 -5.88 -29.91
C GLU A 238 57.41 -5.74 -31.36
N ASP A 239 56.98 -6.64 -32.25
CA ASP A 239 57.35 -6.63 -33.67
C ASP A 239 56.51 -5.61 -34.47
N LEU A 240 55.50 -4.99 -33.85
CA LEU A 240 54.65 -3.96 -34.47
C LEU A 240 55.38 -2.61 -34.55
N SER A 241 55.36 -2.02 -35.74
CA SER A 241 55.77 -0.63 -35.98
C SER A 241 54.84 0.33 -35.25
N LEU A 242 55.34 1.51 -34.91
CA LEU A 242 54.54 2.58 -34.32
C LEU A 242 53.30 2.89 -35.18
N ILE A 243 53.43 2.86 -36.50
CA ILE A 243 52.33 3.14 -37.44
C ILE A 243 51.26 2.04 -37.38
N GLU A 244 51.68 0.77 -37.36
CA GLU A 244 50.77 -0.37 -37.30
C GLU A 244 50.03 -0.41 -35.95
N LYS A 245 50.71 -0.05 -34.84
CA LYS A 245 50.07 0.08 -33.52
C LYS A 245 48.94 1.12 -33.55
N HIS A 246 49.20 2.30 -34.10
CA HIS A 246 48.16 3.33 -34.22
C HIS A 246 47.02 2.90 -35.15
N GLN A 247 47.32 2.21 -36.26
CA GLN A 247 46.29 1.69 -37.16
C GLN A 247 45.38 0.65 -36.48
N ILE A 248 45.95 -0.25 -35.67
CA ILE A 248 45.16 -1.22 -34.90
C ILE A 248 44.24 -0.50 -33.90
N ILE A 249 44.75 0.51 -33.19
CA ILE A 249 43.98 1.31 -32.24
C ILE A 249 42.83 2.00 -32.97
N ASP A 250 43.12 2.72 -34.05
CA ASP A 250 42.13 3.47 -34.83
C ASP A 250 41.06 2.53 -35.40
N ASP A 251 41.44 1.39 -36.00
CA ASP A 251 40.50 0.41 -36.54
C ASP A 251 39.61 -0.19 -35.44
N TYR A 252 40.20 -0.58 -34.29
CA TYR A 252 39.44 -1.17 -33.18
C TYR A 252 38.43 -0.17 -32.60
N PHE A 253 38.87 1.05 -32.26
CA PHE A 253 37.99 2.03 -31.66
C PHE A 253 36.99 2.62 -32.67
N ALA A 254 37.30 2.64 -33.97
CA ALA A 254 36.32 2.97 -35.01
C ALA A 254 35.17 1.94 -35.06
N THR A 255 35.44 0.65 -34.86
CA THR A 255 34.37 -0.36 -34.76
C THR A 255 33.48 -0.16 -33.53
N ILE A 256 34.08 0.18 -32.38
CA ILE A 256 33.32 0.51 -31.16
C ILE A 256 32.47 1.75 -31.41
N PHE A 257 33.06 2.80 -31.97
CA PHE A 257 32.35 4.04 -32.30
C PHE A 257 31.16 3.80 -33.23
N ALA A 258 31.34 3.00 -34.29
CA ALA A 258 30.27 2.65 -35.22
C ALA A 258 29.15 1.86 -34.52
N SER A 259 29.51 0.94 -33.62
CA SER A 259 28.54 0.20 -32.80
C SER A 259 27.77 1.12 -31.86
N THR A 260 28.46 1.99 -31.12
CA THR A 260 27.84 2.97 -30.23
C THR A 260 26.95 3.95 -31.00
N GLN A 261 27.39 4.42 -32.17
CA GLN A 261 26.62 5.29 -33.05
C GLN A 261 25.32 4.61 -33.53
N ALA A 262 25.40 3.36 -33.97
CA ALA A 262 24.22 2.60 -34.38
C ALA A 262 23.23 2.45 -33.21
N LYS A 263 23.76 2.19 -32.00
CA LYS A 263 22.94 2.08 -30.79
C LYS A 263 22.27 3.40 -30.39
N VAL A 264 23.02 4.50 -30.38
CA VAL A 264 22.48 5.85 -30.14
C VAL A 264 21.39 6.20 -31.15
N SER A 265 21.59 5.88 -32.43
CA SER A 265 20.59 6.14 -33.47
C SER A 265 19.30 5.37 -33.22
N SER A 266 19.40 4.10 -32.81
CA SER A 266 18.24 3.28 -32.45
C SER A 266 17.54 3.79 -31.18
N ASN A 267 18.30 4.16 -30.16
CA ASN A 267 17.75 4.67 -28.90
C ASN A 267 17.05 6.03 -29.09
N TRP A 268 17.60 6.87 -29.98
CA TRP A 268 17.04 8.18 -30.29
C TRP A 268 15.60 8.12 -30.83
N GLU A 269 15.24 7.03 -31.54
CA GLU A 269 13.88 6.81 -32.04
C GLU A 269 12.85 6.86 -30.90
N TYR A 270 13.20 6.31 -29.74
CA TYR A 270 12.40 6.33 -28.52
C TYR A 270 12.61 7.61 -27.72
N GLU A 271 13.87 8.02 -27.49
CA GLU A 271 14.20 9.17 -26.62
C GLU A 271 13.57 10.49 -27.09
N GLN A 272 13.37 10.69 -28.40
CA GLN A 272 12.73 11.90 -28.93
C GLN A 272 11.23 12.01 -28.57
N VAL A 273 10.58 10.87 -28.26
CA VAL A 273 9.15 10.81 -27.90
C VAL A 273 8.95 11.06 -26.40
N LEU A 274 9.98 10.78 -25.59
CA LEU A 274 9.94 10.85 -24.13
C LEU A 274 10.18 12.28 -23.64
N LEU A 275 9.09 13.04 -23.48
CA LEU A 275 9.14 14.46 -23.12
C LEU A 275 9.06 14.71 -21.61
N SER A 276 8.54 13.78 -20.82
CA SER A 276 8.41 13.87 -19.37
C SER A 276 9.28 12.83 -18.66
N GLN A 277 10.57 13.14 -18.52
CA GLN A 277 11.54 12.27 -17.83
C GLN A 277 11.63 12.55 -16.31
N GLU A 278 11.06 13.67 -15.85
CA GLU A 278 10.99 14.07 -14.45
C GLU A 278 9.68 13.64 -13.80
N PHE A 279 9.70 13.45 -12.48
CA PHE A 279 8.48 13.16 -11.73
C PHE A 279 7.55 14.37 -11.73
N SER A 280 6.31 14.17 -12.19
CA SER A 280 5.27 15.20 -12.18
C SER A 280 4.00 14.66 -11.52
N PRO A 281 3.25 15.49 -10.78
CA PRO A 281 1.95 15.09 -10.25
C PRO A 281 0.85 14.99 -11.32
N ASP A 282 1.08 15.47 -12.54
CA ASP A 282 0.09 15.38 -13.63
C ASP A 282 0.06 13.99 -14.26
N LYS A 283 -0.84 13.15 -13.75
CA LYS A 283 -0.97 11.73 -14.14
C LYS A 283 -1.34 11.51 -15.60
N LYS A 284 -2.06 12.44 -16.25
CA LYS A 284 -2.61 12.21 -17.59
C LYS A 284 -1.54 12.09 -18.66
N ARG A 285 -0.56 12.99 -18.63
CA ARG A 285 0.55 13.00 -19.58
C ARG A 285 1.45 11.77 -19.41
N ILE A 286 1.67 11.37 -18.16
CA ILE A 286 2.48 10.20 -17.80
C ILE A 286 1.86 8.91 -18.33
N GLU A 287 0.53 8.77 -18.24
CA GLU A 287 -0.19 7.60 -18.75
C GLU A 287 -0.04 7.41 -20.27
N GLU A 288 0.03 8.49 -21.05
CA GLU A 288 0.23 8.44 -22.50
C GLU A 288 1.67 8.04 -22.87
N GLU A 289 2.67 8.55 -22.13
CA GLU A 289 4.10 8.28 -22.37
C GLU A 289 4.55 6.89 -21.83
N ARG A 290 3.69 6.18 -21.09
CA ARG A 290 3.95 4.82 -20.59
C ARG A 290 4.24 3.82 -21.72
N HIS A 291 3.47 3.86 -22.80
CA HIS A 291 3.59 2.87 -23.88
C HIS A 291 4.96 2.95 -24.59
N PRO A 292 5.46 4.14 -24.99
CA PRO A 292 6.82 4.31 -25.50
C PRO A 292 7.92 3.76 -24.58
N TRP A 293 7.81 3.95 -23.25
CA TRP A 293 8.77 3.39 -22.30
C TRP A 293 8.80 1.85 -22.33
N VAL A 294 7.62 1.23 -22.36
CA VAL A 294 7.51 -0.24 -22.40
C VAL A 294 8.04 -0.79 -23.72
N GLU A 295 7.73 -0.17 -24.86
CA GLU A 295 8.27 -0.57 -26.17
C GLU A 295 9.80 -0.46 -26.22
N TYR A 296 10.35 0.61 -25.64
CA TYR A 296 11.79 0.80 -25.57
C TYR A 296 12.45 -0.32 -24.74
N ILE A 297 11.90 -0.65 -23.57
CA ILE A 297 12.41 -1.73 -22.71
C ILE A 297 12.28 -3.09 -23.40
N ASP A 298 11.11 -3.40 -23.97
CA ASP A 298 10.85 -4.68 -24.63
C ASP A 298 11.69 -4.88 -25.90
N GLY A 299 12.11 -3.80 -26.56
CA GLY A 299 13.07 -3.85 -27.67
C GLY A 299 14.50 -4.21 -27.22
N GLU A 300 14.89 -3.81 -26.01
CA GLU A 300 16.24 -3.99 -25.48
C GLU A 300 16.48 -5.34 -24.79
N ILE A 301 15.44 -5.94 -24.21
CA ILE A 301 15.52 -7.24 -23.52
C ILE A 301 15.97 -8.39 -24.47
N PRO A 302 15.44 -8.52 -25.71
CA PRO A 302 15.91 -9.54 -26.66
C PRO A 302 17.38 -9.35 -27.04
N ALA A 303 17.83 -8.10 -27.19
CA ALA A 303 19.23 -7.80 -27.47
C ALA A 303 20.15 -8.29 -26.34
N TYR A 304 19.75 -8.09 -25.07
CA TYR A 304 20.49 -8.65 -23.92
C TYR A 304 20.60 -10.17 -23.96
N LYS A 305 19.51 -10.87 -24.31
CA LYS A 305 19.51 -12.34 -24.44
C LYS A 305 20.42 -12.83 -25.59
N ALA A 306 20.58 -12.05 -26.65
CA ALA A 306 21.42 -12.38 -27.80
C ALA A 306 22.93 -12.17 -27.54
N THR A 307 23.31 -11.18 -26.73
CA THR A 307 24.72 -10.80 -26.47
C THR A 307 25.41 -11.67 -25.42
N ASN A 308 24.86 -12.83 -25.06
CA ASN A 308 25.44 -13.78 -24.10
C ASN A 308 25.84 -13.13 -22.76
N ASN A 309 24.97 -12.27 -22.21
CA ASN A 309 25.10 -11.62 -20.89
C ASN A 309 26.17 -10.54 -20.77
N ASP A 310 26.23 -9.62 -21.72
CA ASP A 310 27.04 -8.42 -21.55
C ASP A 310 26.58 -7.60 -20.33
N LYS A 311 27.51 -7.37 -19.40
CA LYS A 311 27.30 -6.57 -18.19
C LYS A 311 26.92 -5.13 -18.52
N HIS A 312 27.44 -4.58 -19.62
CA HIS A 312 27.11 -3.22 -20.07
C HIS A 312 25.64 -3.13 -20.47
N GLN A 313 25.15 -4.10 -21.25
CA GLN A 313 23.75 -4.16 -21.66
C GLN A 313 22.80 -4.39 -20.46
N PHE A 314 23.17 -5.23 -19.50
CA PHE A 314 22.39 -5.41 -18.27
C PHE A 314 22.24 -4.08 -17.50
N ASN A 315 23.35 -3.38 -17.25
CA ASN A 315 23.33 -2.10 -16.53
C ASN A 315 22.56 -1.02 -17.29
N PHE A 316 22.64 -1.01 -18.62
CA PHE A 316 21.86 -0.13 -19.47
C PHE A 316 20.35 -0.37 -19.30
N ILE A 317 19.90 -1.63 -19.34
CA ILE A 317 18.48 -1.96 -19.15
C ILE A 317 18.02 -1.63 -17.72
N CYS A 318 18.82 -1.92 -16.69
CA CYS A 318 18.49 -1.53 -15.31
C CYS A 318 18.35 -0.01 -15.19
N ASN A 319 19.27 0.77 -15.77
CA ASN A 319 19.17 2.22 -15.80
C ASN A 319 17.91 2.68 -16.55
N LEU A 320 17.55 2.01 -17.66
CA LEU A 320 16.34 2.30 -18.41
C LEU A 320 15.05 2.07 -17.59
N PHE A 321 14.98 0.98 -16.84
CA PHE A 321 13.89 0.75 -15.89
C PHE A 321 13.83 1.85 -14.83
N GLU A 322 14.96 2.16 -14.19
CA GLU A 322 15.01 3.21 -13.16
C GLU A 322 14.55 4.57 -13.72
N ARG A 323 14.92 4.91 -14.96
CA ARG A 323 14.45 6.12 -15.65
C ARG A 323 12.94 6.08 -15.91
N ALA A 324 12.42 4.98 -16.43
CA ALA A 324 11.00 4.83 -16.72
C ALA A 324 10.14 4.92 -15.45
N LEU A 325 10.68 4.47 -14.31
CA LEU A 325 10.03 4.45 -13.01
C LEU A 325 10.03 5.81 -12.30
N ILE A 326 10.84 6.79 -12.71
CA ILE A 326 10.80 8.15 -12.13
C ILE A 326 9.43 8.81 -12.35
N PRO A 327 8.93 8.98 -13.60
CA PRO A 327 7.60 9.51 -13.85
C PRO A 327 6.49 8.48 -13.52
N ASN A 328 6.74 7.18 -13.74
CA ASN A 328 5.75 6.12 -13.54
C ASN A 328 5.89 5.41 -12.18
N CYS A 329 6.31 6.10 -11.13
CA CYS A 329 6.64 5.47 -9.83
C CYS A 329 5.45 4.78 -9.17
N PHE A 330 4.22 5.15 -9.54
CA PHE A 330 2.98 4.53 -9.05
C PHE A 330 2.51 3.33 -9.89
N ASP A 331 3.13 3.04 -11.04
CA ASP A 331 2.72 1.92 -11.91
C ASP A 331 3.30 0.59 -11.43
N GLU A 332 2.44 -0.21 -10.80
CA GLU A 332 2.80 -1.54 -10.28
C GLU A 332 3.24 -2.51 -11.36
N GLU A 333 2.70 -2.43 -12.57
CA GLU A 333 3.05 -3.36 -13.63
C GLU A 333 4.47 -3.11 -14.14
N LEU A 334 4.91 -1.84 -14.21
CA LEU A 334 6.27 -1.50 -14.60
C LEU A 334 7.30 -1.98 -13.57
N TRP A 335 7.00 -1.86 -12.27
CA TRP A 335 7.81 -2.44 -11.20
C TRP A 335 7.90 -3.97 -11.31
N LEU A 336 6.79 -4.64 -11.61
CA LEU A 336 6.77 -6.09 -11.81
C LEU A 336 7.55 -6.52 -13.06
N MET A 337 7.51 -5.73 -14.14
CA MET A 337 8.34 -5.96 -15.32
C MET A 337 9.83 -5.89 -14.98
N TYR A 338 10.24 -4.91 -14.16
CA TYR A 338 11.62 -4.79 -13.72
C TYR A 338 12.07 -6.00 -12.89
N ILE A 339 11.25 -6.43 -11.92
CA ILE A 339 11.54 -7.61 -11.10
C ILE A 339 11.65 -8.87 -11.98
N ARG A 340 10.74 -9.08 -12.94
CA ARG A 340 10.80 -10.22 -13.86
C ARG A 340 12.06 -10.21 -14.72
N PHE A 341 12.50 -9.04 -15.18
CA PHE A 341 13.75 -8.91 -15.92
C PHE A 341 14.96 -9.35 -15.07
N ILE A 342 14.99 -9.00 -13.78
CA ILE A 342 16.04 -9.43 -12.86
C ILE A 342 15.96 -10.94 -12.59
N GLU A 343 14.77 -11.49 -12.39
CA GLU A 343 14.55 -12.95 -12.21
C GLU A 343 15.09 -13.74 -13.42
N ASP A 344 14.77 -13.27 -14.64
CA ASP A 344 15.19 -13.86 -15.92
C ASP A 344 16.68 -13.63 -16.27
N SER A 345 17.36 -12.72 -15.57
CA SER A 345 18.75 -12.39 -15.86
C SER A 345 19.70 -13.54 -15.49
N ASN A 346 20.91 -13.57 -16.05
CA ASN A 346 21.92 -14.59 -15.73
C ASN A 346 22.93 -14.14 -14.67
N VAL A 347 22.60 -13.11 -13.87
CA VAL A 347 23.45 -12.65 -12.76
C VAL A 347 23.40 -13.67 -11.61
N SER A 348 24.36 -13.64 -10.68
CA SER A 348 24.37 -14.57 -9.54
C SER A 348 23.09 -14.46 -8.71
N GLU A 349 22.60 -15.57 -8.18
CA GLU A 349 21.39 -15.58 -7.34
C GLU A 349 21.51 -14.66 -6.12
N GLU A 350 22.72 -14.46 -5.58
CA GLU A 350 22.99 -13.51 -4.49
C GLU A 350 22.83 -12.04 -4.90
N THR A 351 23.10 -11.68 -6.15
CA THR A 351 22.97 -10.28 -6.62
C THR A 351 21.56 -9.99 -7.10
N LYS A 352 20.89 -10.93 -7.77
CA LYS A 352 19.42 -10.88 -8.00
C LYS A 352 18.70 -10.71 -6.66
N GLY A 353 19.13 -11.55 -5.72
CA GLY A 353 19.23 -11.32 -4.29
C GLY A 353 18.87 -9.92 -3.81
N GLU A 354 19.93 -9.15 -3.75
CA GLU A 354 19.96 -7.81 -3.19
C GLU A 354 19.13 -6.82 -4.03
N LEU A 355 19.18 -6.93 -5.35
CA LEU A 355 18.47 -6.02 -6.26
C LEU A 355 16.95 -6.12 -6.10
N GLU A 356 16.40 -7.33 -6.11
CA GLU A 356 14.96 -7.55 -5.93
C GLU A 356 14.50 -7.05 -4.55
N ARG A 357 15.29 -7.32 -3.50
CA ARG A 357 15.01 -6.84 -2.15
C ARG A 357 14.97 -5.33 -2.09
N GLU A 358 15.96 -4.65 -2.67
CA GLU A 358 16.03 -3.20 -2.75
C GLU A 358 14.79 -2.62 -3.45
N ILE A 359 14.42 -3.18 -4.60
CA ILE A 359 13.25 -2.76 -5.38
C ILE A 359 11.97 -2.94 -4.56
N TYR A 360 11.72 -4.13 -4.01
CA TYR A 360 10.51 -4.38 -3.22
C TYR A 360 10.41 -3.48 -1.98
N VAL A 361 11.51 -3.25 -1.27
CA VAL A 361 11.52 -2.37 -0.09
C VAL A 361 11.20 -0.94 -0.50
N ARG A 362 11.86 -0.42 -1.54
CA ARG A 362 11.66 0.95 -2.06
C ARG A 362 10.21 1.18 -2.49
N VAL A 363 9.66 0.24 -3.24
CA VAL A 363 8.33 0.33 -3.84
C VAL A 363 7.23 0.24 -2.78
N ASN A 364 7.34 -0.70 -1.84
CA ASN A 364 6.33 -0.91 -0.80
C ASN A 364 6.35 0.15 0.30
N SER A 365 7.50 0.76 0.57
CA SER A 365 7.66 1.80 1.59
C SER A 365 7.27 3.19 1.12
N LYS A 366 7.59 3.57 -0.13
CA LYS A 366 7.46 4.98 -0.58
C LYS A 366 6.39 5.23 -1.63
N PHE A 367 6.15 4.31 -2.55
CA PHE A 367 5.38 4.64 -3.77
C PHE A 367 3.98 4.02 -3.82
N ILE A 368 3.83 2.73 -3.49
CA ILE A 368 2.51 2.08 -3.66
C ILE A 368 1.50 2.61 -2.64
N PRO A 369 0.32 3.07 -3.09
CA PRO A 369 -0.77 3.45 -2.20
C PRO A 369 -1.09 2.38 -1.15
N LEU A 370 -1.45 2.81 0.05
CA LEU A 370 -1.74 1.90 1.16
C LEU A 370 -2.89 0.91 0.87
N ASN A 371 -3.80 1.28 -0.04
CA ASN A 371 -4.94 0.44 -0.43
C ASN A 371 -4.56 -0.77 -1.29
N ASN A 372 -3.41 -0.77 -1.97
CA ASN A 372 -3.00 -1.88 -2.82
C ASN A 372 -1.98 -2.77 -2.13
N CYS A 373 -2.30 -4.05 -1.97
CA CYS A 373 -1.44 -5.00 -1.27
C CYS A 373 -0.69 -5.95 -2.20
N ARG A 374 -0.90 -5.93 -3.51
CA ARG A 374 -0.39 -6.96 -4.44
C ARG A 374 1.14 -7.11 -4.35
N LEU A 375 1.88 -6.03 -4.51
CA LEU A 375 3.35 -6.04 -4.45
C LEU A 375 3.89 -6.33 -3.04
N ARG A 376 3.16 -5.92 -1.98
CA ARG A 376 3.48 -6.28 -0.58
C ARG A 376 3.41 -7.80 -0.38
N LYS A 377 2.39 -8.46 -0.94
CA LYS A 377 2.29 -9.92 -0.89
C LYS A 377 3.40 -10.61 -1.67
N LEU A 378 3.67 -10.13 -2.88
CA LEU A 378 4.69 -10.74 -3.75
C LEU A 378 6.07 -10.69 -3.11
N TYR A 379 6.38 -9.64 -2.33
CA TYR A 379 7.61 -9.60 -1.55
C TYR A 379 7.67 -10.69 -0.47
N ALA A 380 6.57 -10.99 0.22
CA ALA A 380 6.54 -12.10 1.17
C ALA A 380 6.78 -13.45 0.48
N TYR A 381 6.18 -13.68 -0.69
CA TYR A 381 6.45 -14.89 -1.50
C TYR A 381 7.89 -14.93 -2.03
N HIS A 382 8.47 -13.77 -2.33
CA HIS A 382 9.86 -13.65 -2.73
C HIS A 382 10.82 -14.08 -1.59
N LEU A 383 10.58 -13.62 -0.35
CA LEU A 383 11.34 -14.05 0.83
C LEU A 383 11.18 -15.56 1.09
N LEU A 384 9.98 -16.11 0.89
CA LEU A 384 9.74 -17.56 1.02
C LEU A 384 10.53 -18.38 -0.01
N ARG A 385 10.63 -17.92 -1.26
CA ARG A 385 11.44 -18.58 -2.30
C ARG A 385 12.92 -18.68 -1.90
N ARG A 386 13.40 -17.79 -1.03
CA ARG A 386 14.77 -17.77 -0.51
C ARG A 386 14.95 -18.49 0.83
N ASN A 387 13.93 -19.19 1.31
CA ASN A 387 13.88 -19.83 2.63
C ASN A 387 13.98 -18.85 3.82
N GLU A 388 13.71 -17.56 3.63
CA GLU A 388 13.64 -16.55 4.70
C GLU A 388 12.21 -16.48 5.29
N VAL A 389 11.75 -17.60 5.88
CA VAL A 389 10.35 -17.77 6.32
C VAL A 389 9.95 -16.80 7.43
N ASP A 390 10.78 -16.68 8.48
CA ASP A 390 10.51 -15.77 9.60
C ASP A 390 10.42 -14.31 9.14
N ALA A 391 11.32 -13.90 8.25
CA ALA A 391 11.32 -12.54 7.71
C ALA A 391 10.06 -12.25 6.89
N ALA A 392 9.53 -13.23 6.13
CA ALA A 392 8.30 -13.07 5.37
C ALA A 392 7.08 -12.85 6.28
N ILE A 393 6.98 -13.63 7.36
CA ILE A 393 5.89 -13.55 8.33
C ILE A 393 6.00 -12.26 9.15
N GLU A 394 7.20 -11.91 9.63
CA GLU A 394 7.46 -10.63 10.33
C GLU A 394 7.09 -9.43 9.44
N TYR A 395 7.49 -9.44 8.17
CA TYR A 395 7.15 -8.38 7.22
C TYR A 395 5.64 -8.18 7.06
N LEU A 396 4.88 -9.25 6.81
CA LEU A 396 3.42 -9.15 6.69
C LEU A 396 2.77 -8.71 7.99
N PHE A 397 3.30 -9.14 9.12
CA PHE A 397 2.77 -8.78 10.43
C PHE A 397 3.02 -7.33 10.78
N ASP A 398 4.19 -6.78 10.45
CA ASP A 398 4.48 -5.36 10.62
C ASP A 398 3.52 -4.49 9.80
N TRP A 399 3.19 -4.90 8.57
CA TRP A 399 2.13 -4.25 7.79
C TRP A 399 0.74 -4.42 8.42
N MET A 400 0.41 -5.60 8.95
CA MET A 400 -0.85 -5.82 9.66
C MET A 400 -0.99 -4.87 10.87
N LYS A 401 0.06 -4.68 11.66
CA LYS A 401 0.09 -3.72 12.77
C LYS A 401 -0.05 -2.28 12.28
N ALA A 402 0.62 -1.94 11.18
CA ALA A 402 0.53 -0.59 10.63
C ALA A 402 -0.89 -0.26 10.16
N PHE A 403 -1.63 -1.24 9.62
CA PHE A 403 -3.02 -1.06 9.20
C PHE A 403 -4.08 -1.22 10.30
N SER A 404 -3.72 -1.71 11.49
CA SER A 404 -4.67 -1.98 12.58
C SER A 404 -5.17 -0.72 13.30
N GLY A 405 -4.70 0.47 12.91
CA GLY A 405 -5.13 1.76 13.48
C GLY A 405 -4.39 2.19 14.74
N THR A 406 -3.33 1.47 15.15
CA THR A 406 -2.44 1.88 16.25
C THR A 406 -1.74 3.21 15.95
N THR A 407 -1.48 3.46 14.66
CA THR A 407 -0.86 4.68 14.11
C THR A 407 -1.87 5.71 13.63
N GLN A 408 -3.09 5.72 14.19
CA GLN A 408 -4.23 6.63 13.96
C GLN A 408 -5.23 6.29 12.84
N GLN A 409 -4.81 5.65 11.73
CA GLN A 409 -5.73 5.31 10.64
C GLN A 409 -5.93 3.79 10.51
N TYR A 410 -7.15 3.32 10.72
CA TYR A 410 -7.53 1.93 10.45
C TYR A 410 -7.91 1.76 8.97
N ILE A 411 -7.12 0.97 8.23
CA ILE A 411 -7.38 0.68 6.82
C ILE A 411 -7.87 -0.76 6.68
N LYS A 412 -9.19 -0.93 6.63
CA LYS A 412 -9.87 -2.22 6.74
C LYS A 412 -9.43 -3.26 5.70
N SER A 413 -9.44 -2.92 4.41
CA SER A 413 -9.17 -3.90 3.34
C SER A 413 -7.74 -4.45 3.37
N PRO A 414 -6.68 -3.61 3.39
CA PRO A 414 -5.30 -4.05 3.53
C PRO A 414 -5.03 -4.86 4.79
N TYR A 415 -5.57 -4.42 5.93
CA TYR A 415 -5.44 -5.14 7.20
C TYR A 415 -5.95 -6.59 7.09
N LEU A 416 -7.18 -6.77 6.61
CA LEU A 416 -7.78 -8.10 6.46
C LEU A 416 -7.03 -8.95 5.44
N GLU A 417 -6.51 -8.33 4.40
CA GLU A 417 -5.72 -8.99 3.38
C GLU A 417 -4.38 -9.49 3.92
N MET A 418 -3.66 -8.70 4.71
CA MET A 418 -2.44 -9.16 5.40
C MET A 418 -2.72 -10.30 6.37
N THR A 419 -3.82 -10.22 7.16
CA THR A 419 -4.23 -11.32 8.04
C THR A 419 -4.48 -12.62 7.26
N ARG A 420 -5.20 -12.56 6.13
CA ARG A 420 -5.44 -13.76 5.29
C ARG A 420 -4.15 -14.37 4.79
N GLU A 421 -3.21 -13.55 4.33
CA GLU A 421 -1.95 -14.07 3.80
C GLU A 421 -1.10 -14.71 4.90
N ILE A 422 -1.03 -14.13 6.10
CA ILE A 422 -0.31 -14.75 7.24
C ILE A 422 -0.90 -16.14 7.56
N LEU A 423 -2.23 -16.25 7.65
CA LEU A 423 -2.89 -17.54 7.91
C LEU A 423 -2.68 -18.54 6.77
N ARG A 424 -2.67 -18.10 5.51
CA ARG A 424 -2.33 -18.94 4.35
C ARG A 424 -0.90 -19.44 4.42
N LEU A 425 0.05 -18.59 4.78
CA LEU A 425 1.45 -19.01 4.95
C LEU A 425 1.58 -20.05 6.05
N TRP A 426 0.89 -19.88 7.17
CA TRP A 426 0.86 -20.88 8.23
C TRP A 426 0.24 -22.21 7.79
N ASP A 427 -0.86 -22.19 7.04
CA ASP A 427 -1.48 -23.41 6.47
C ASP A 427 -0.50 -24.13 5.52
N MET A 428 0.32 -23.39 4.76
CA MET A 428 1.34 -23.97 3.87
C MET A 428 2.57 -24.50 4.60
N LEU A 429 2.98 -23.87 5.70
CA LEU A 429 4.27 -24.13 6.37
C LEU A 429 4.17 -25.08 7.57
N LEU A 430 3.02 -25.11 8.25
CA LEU A 430 2.78 -25.95 9.43
C LEU A 430 2.10 -27.26 9.03
N SER A 431 2.25 -28.28 9.87
CA SER A 431 1.39 -29.47 9.76
C SER A 431 -0.04 -29.12 10.17
N GLU A 432 -1.02 -29.82 9.61
CA GLU A 432 -2.45 -29.59 9.84
C GLU A 432 -2.80 -29.55 11.35
N GLN A 433 -2.25 -30.48 12.15
CA GLN A 433 -2.44 -30.51 13.61
C GLN A 433 -1.84 -29.30 14.33
N LYS A 434 -0.65 -28.83 13.90
CA LYS A 434 0.00 -27.65 14.50
C LYS A 434 -0.76 -26.37 14.14
N PHE A 435 -1.25 -26.29 12.91
CA PHE A 435 -2.05 -25.15 12.45
C PHE A 435 -3.40 -25.09 13.18
N GLN A 436 -4.09 -26.22 13.35
CA GLN A 436 -5.32 -26.30 14.15
C GLN A 436 -5.11 -25.81 15.59
N LYS A 437 -4.09 -26.32 16.29
CA LYS A 437 -3.75 -25.87 17.65
C LYS A 437 -3.50 -24.36 17.71
N ALA A 438 -2.81 -23.81 16.73
CA ALA A 438 -2.55 -22.37 16.65
C ALA A 438 -3.85 -21.57 16.47
N LEU A 439 -4.76 -22.01 15.61
CA LEU A 439 -6.05 -21.34 15.41
C LEU A 439 -6.95 -21.42 16.64
N GLU A 440 -7.04 -22.60 17.29
CA GLU A 440 -7.77 -22.77 18.54
C GLU A 440 -7.23 -21.86 19.65
N PHE A 441 -5.90 -21.71 19.72
CA PHE A 441 -5.25 -20.76 20.61
C PHE A 441 -5.68 -19.32 20.34
N LEU A 442 -5.69 -18.89 19.07
CA LEU A 442 -6.15 -17.54 18.70
C LEU A 442 -7.62 -17.29 19.07
N LEU A 443 -8.49 -18.27 18.84
CA LEU A 443 -9.90 -18.20 19.23
C LEU A 443 -10.06 -18.07 20.74
N ASN A 444 -9.36 -18.89 21.51
CA ASN A 444 -9.38 -18.82 22.97
C ASN A 444 -8.86 -17.47 23.47
N CYS A 445 -7.76 -16.98 22.91
CA CYS A 445 -7.20 -15.67 23.26
C CYS A 445 -8.12 -14.50 22.93
N TYR A 446 -8.95 -14.61 21.89
CA TYR A 446 -9.89 -13.57 21.49
C TYR A 446 -11.20 -13.60 22.30
N PHE A 447 -11.80 -14.78 22.47
CA PHE A 447 -13.12 -14.92 23.10
C PHE A 447 -13.05 -15.09 24.62
N ASP A 448 -12.00 -15.70 25.17
CA ASP A 448 -11.82 -15.89 26.62
C ASP A 448 -11.04 -14.73 27.28
N LYS A 449 -10.97 -13.55 26.62
CA LYS A 449 -10.35 -12.29 27.12
C LYS A 449 -10.60 -11.94 28.61
N PRO A 450 -11.75 -12.25 29.25
CA PRO A 450 -11.96 -11.93 30.67
C PRO A 450 -11.32 -12.91 31.69
N ASN A 451 -10.71 -14.03 31.30
CA ASN A 451 -10.13 -15.01 32.24
C ASN A 451 -8.59 -15.08 32.15
N GLU A 452 -7.90 -14.13 32.79
CA GLU A 452 -6.42 -14.10 32.86
C GLU A 452 -5.80 -15.40 33.43
N GLU A 453 -6.52 -16.12 34.31
CA GLU A 453 -6.06 -17.39 34.91
C GLU A 453 -5.94 -18.56 33.93
N LYS A 454 -6.66 -18.53 32.79
CA LYS A 454 -6.53 -19.56 31.74
C LYS A 454 -5.35 -19.27 30.79
N ARG A 455 -5.00 -17.99 30.57
CA ARG A 455 -3.84 -17.59 29.76
C ARG A 455 -2.53 -18.14 30.34
N MET A 456 -2.32 -17.99 31.65
CA MET A 456 -1.12 -18.48 32.33
C MET A 456 -0.98 -20.01 32.37
N LYS A 457 -2.06 -20.77 32.21
CA LYS A 457 -1.99 -22.24 32.15
C LYS A 457 -1.63 -22.75 30.75
N LEU A 458 -2.04 -22.04 29.70
CA LEU A 458 -1.62 -22.34 28.31
C LEU A 458 -0.15 -21.99 28.07
N ASP A 459 0.37 -20.92 28.71
CA ASP A 459 1.80 -20.57 28.67
C ASP A 459 2.71 -21.62 29.35
N ALA A 460 2.15 -22.48 30.22
CA ALA A 460 2.90 -23.44 31.04
C ALA A 460 2.84 -24.89 30.53
N THR A 461 2.02 -25.19 29.53
CA THR A 461 1.86 -26.56 29.01
C THR A 461 2.02 -26.59 27.50
N GLU A 462 3.00 -27.36 27.05
CA GLU A 462 3.36 -27.71 25.67
C GLU A 462 4.51 -26.88 25.08
N ASP A 463 5.74 -27.21 25.50
CA ASP A 463 6.84 -27.30 24.54
C ASP A 463 6.38 -28.19 23.38
N LEU A 464 5.99 -27.59 22.26
CA LEU A 464 5.53 -28.31 21.09
C LEU A 464 6.68 -29.18 20.54
N ASP A 465 6.48 -30.49 20.60
CA ASP A 465 7.43 -31.51 20.15
C ASP A 465 8.03 -31.25 18.74
N ASN A 466 9.34 -31.48 18.68
CA ASN A 466 10.31 -31.11 17.65
C ASN A 466 10.29 -31.99 16.40
N GLN A 467 9.18 -32.08 15.67
CA GLN A 467 9.20 -32.62 14.30
C GLN A 467 8.33 -31.79 13.34
N GLY A 468 8.99 -31.04 12.46
CA GLY A 468 8.43 -30.15 11.43
C GLY A 468 9.48 -29.12 10.97
N SER A 469 9.44 -28.69 9.71
CA SER A 469 10.46 -27.82 9.07
C SER A 469 10.44 -26.34 9.50
N TYR A 470 9.36 -25.89 10.17
CA TYR A 470 9.22 -24.52 10.68
C TYR A 470 8.66 -24.52 12.12
N GLN A 471 9.20 -23.66 13.00
CA GLN A 471 8.77 -23.52 14.39
C GLN A 471 8.05 -22.18 14.59
N LEU A 472 6.75 -22.23 14.87
CA LEU A 472 5.98 -21.04 15.20
C LEU A 472 6.26 -20.62 16.65
N GLN A 473 6.81 -19.42 16.84
CA GLN A 473 7.10 -18.90 18.17
C GLN A 473 5.82 -18.50 18.90
N HIS A 474 5.62 -18.99 20.12
CA HIS A 474 4.47 -18.63 20.96
C HIS A 474 4.38 -17.11 21.24
N ALA A 475 5.52 -16.43 21.36
CA ALA A 475 5.57 -14.97 21.50
C ALA A 475 4.94 -14.24 20.29
N PHE A 476 5.18 -14.76 19.08
CA PHE A 476 4.59 -14.22 17.86
C PHE A 476 3.08 -14.45 17.82
N LEU A 477 2.62 -15.65 18.17
CA LEU A 477 1.19 -15.98 18.26
C LEU A 477 0.45 -15.07 19.25
N ASN A 478 1.04 -14.81 20.41
CA ASN A 478 0.50 -13.90 21.40
C ASN A 478 0.39 -12.48 20.86
N SER A 479 1.45 -11.97 20.24
CA SER A 479 1.43 -10.66 19.62
C SER A 479 0.37 -10.59 18.51
N PHE A 480 0.28 -11.60 17.64
CA PHE A 480 -0.72 -11.68 16.59
C PHE A 480 -2.14 -11.63 17.15
N ALA A 481 -2.42 -12.36 18.23
CA ALA A 481 -3.72 -12.39 18.90
C ALA A 481 -4.14 -11.02 19.48
N GLU A 482 -3.18 -10.22 19.95
CA GLU A 482 -3.45 -8.87 20.47
C GLU A 482 -3.96 -7.91 19.39
N TYR A 483 -3.47 -8.07 18.15
CA TYR A 483 -3.86 -7.24 17.01
C TYR A 483 -5.10 -7.75 16.24
N LEU A 484 -5.74 -8.84 16.69
CA LEU A 484 -6.99 -9.33 16.11
C LEU A 484 -8.19 -8.46 16.52
N ASN A 485 -9.00 -8.09 15.53
CA ASN A 485 -10.18 -7.24 15.68
C ASN A 485 -11.48 -8.03 15.37
N GLU A 486 -12.64 -7.37 15.45
CA GLU A 486 -13.94 -7.99 15.15
C GLU A 486 -14.06 -8.54 13.72
N ASP A 487 -13.35 -7.95 12.76
CA ASP A 487 -13.42 -8.35 11.34
C ASP A 487 -12.41 -9.46 11.00
N SER A 488 -11.23 -9.50 11.61
CA SER A 488 -10.19 -10.50 11.34
C SER A 488 -10.44 -11.83 12.03
N ILE A 489 -11.11 -11.84 13.19
CA ILE A 489 -11.46 -13.09 13.87
C ILE A 489 -12.37 -13.98 13.02
N ALA A 490 -13.23 -13.38 12.18
CA ALA A 490 -14.06 -14.13 11.24
C ALA A 490 -13.21 -14.94 10.24
N ILE A 491 -12.07 -14.40 9.80
CA ILE A 491 -11.13 -15.08 8.90
C ILE A 491 -10.51 -16.29 9.60
N VAL A 492 -10.12 -16.13 10.87
CA VAL A 492 -9.58 -17.23 11.70
C VAL A 492 -10.62 -18.35 11.82
N VAL A 493 -11.88 -18.01 12.11
CA VAL A 493 -12.98 -18.98 12.21
C VAL A 493 -13.24 -19.70 10.88
N ASP A 494 -13.20 -18.99 9.75
CA ASP A 494 -13.35 -19.60 8.43
C ASP A 494 -12.27 -20.68 8.17
N HIS A 495 -11.00 -20.39 8.52
CA HIS A 495 -9.92 -21.37 8.43
C HIS A 495 -10.11 -22.57 9.39
N CYS A 496 -10.58 -22.35 10.62
CA CYS A 496 -10.92 -23.45 11.53
C CYS A 496 -12.00 -24.36 10.95
N PHE A 497 -13.04 -23.74 10.38
CA PHE A 497 -14.14 -24.45 9.77
C PHE A 497 -13.72 -25.28 8.56
N ASP A 498 -12.80 -24.78 7.74
CA ASP A 498 -12.23 -25.55 6.63
C ASP A 498 -11.46 -26.78 7.12
N ILE A 499 -10.70 -26.68 8.22
CA ILE A 499 -9.99 -27.82 8.83
C ILE A 499 -10.99 -28.83 9.39
N TYR A 500 -11.93 -28.40 10.25
CA TYR A 500 -12.92 -29.31 10.83
C TYR A 500 -13.77 -30.01 9.77
N LYS A 501 -14.03 -29.32 8.65
CA LYS A 501 -14.71 -29.92 7.49
C LYS A 501 -13.87 -31.01 6.82
N ARG A 502 -12.55 -30.83 6.69
CA ARG A 502 -11.63 -31.87 6.17
C ARG A 502 -11.56 -33.07 7.10
N GLU A 503 -11.58 -32.82 8.41
CA GLU A 503 -11.57 -33.86 9.46
C GLU A 503 -12.94 -34.52 9.70
N ALA A 504 -14.00 -33.99 9.08
CA ALA A 504 -15.40 -34.37 9.31
C ALA A 504 -15.86 -34.26 10.78
N ASP A 505 -15.27 -33.33 11.55
CA ASP A 505 -15.62 -33.10 12.95
C ASP A 505 -16.87 -32.21 13.09
N SER A 506 -18.03 -32.86 12.95
CA SER A 506 -19.34 -32.23 13.16
C SER A 506 -19.55 -31.68 14.57
N LEU A 507 -18.88 -32.23 15.59
CA LEU A 507 -19.08 -31.83 16.98
C LEU A 507 -18.40 -30.48 17.23
N SER A 508 -17.15 -30.33 16.79
CA SER A 508 -16.39 -29.09 16.93
C SER A 508 -17.03 -27.93 16.14
N ILE A 509 -17.54 -28.19 14.94
CA ILE A 509 -18.26 -27.17 14.14
C ILE A 509 -19.51 -26.67 14.89
N ARG A 510 -20.36 -27.60 15.34
CA ARG A 510 -21.62 -27.26 16.02
C ARG A 510 -21.39 -26.62 17.38
N THR A 511 -20.36 -27.04 18.12
CA THR A 511 -20.02 -26.44 19.43
C THR A 511 -19.51 -25.02 19.27
N LEU A 512 -18.62 -24.75 18.31
CA LEU A 512 -18.13 -23.41 18.01
C LEU A 512 -19.28 -22.49 17.59
N PHE A 513 -20.14 -22.96 16.68
CA PHE A 513 -21.32 -22.20 16.26
C PHE A 513 -22.22 -21.85 17.45
N ASN A 514 -22.63 -22.83 18.24
CA ASN A 514 -23.55 -22.61 19.37
C ASN A 514 -22.96 -21.72 20.45
N LYS A 515 -21.64 -21.73 20.65
CA LYS A 515 -20.95 -20.88 21.63
C LYS A 515 -20.88 -19.42 21.17
N HIS A 516 -20.61 -19.17 19.88
CA HIS A 516 -20.20 -17.84 19.39
C HIS A 516 -21.13 -17.16 18.37
N TYR A 517 -22.23 -17.79 17.91
CA TYR A 517 -23.11 -17.19 16.88
C TYR A 517 -23.74 -15.83 17.27
N LYS A 518 -23.83 -15.52 18.56
CA LYS A 518 -24.36 -14.25 19.09
C LYS A 518 -23.31 -13.17 19.23
N ASP A 519 -22.03 -13.53 19.16
CA ASP A 519 -20.96 -12.56 19.36
C ASP A 519 -20.98 -11.54 18.21
N PRO A 520 -20.87 -10.23 18.49
CA PRO A 520 -21.00 -9.19 17.47
C PRO A 520 -20.06 -9.34 16.27
N SER A 521 -18.89 -9.94 16.45
CA SER A 521 -17.91 -10.23 15.39
C SER A 521 -18.45 -11.24 14.38
N LEU A 522 -19.00 -12.37 14.84
CA LEU A 522 -19.50 -13.43 13.97
C LEU A 522 -20.93 -13.16 13.49
N ALA A 523 -21.76 -12.49 14.29
CA ALA A 523 -23.13 -12.13 13.91
C ALA A 523 -23.19 -11.24 12.65
N LYS A 524 -22.14 -10.43 12.41
CA LYS A 524 -21.99 -9.56 11.23
C LYS A 524 -21.29 -10.24 10.04
N SER A 525 -20.63 -11.39 10.25
CA SER A 525 -19.78 -12.02 9.24
C SER A 525 -20.59 -12.82 8.20
N PRO A 526 -20.59 -12.45 6.90
CA PRO A 526 -21.29 -13.21 5.88
C PRO A 526 -20.69 -14.60 5.64
N SER A 527 -19.37 -14.75 5.73
CA SER A 527 -18.67 -16.02 5.49
C SER A 527 -19.02 -17.06 6.56
N PHE A 528 -19.08 -16.65 7.83
CA PHE A 528 -19.48 -17.49 8.95
C PHE A 528 -20.88 -18.10 8.76
N TRP A 529 -21.88 -17.27 8.46
CA TRP A 529 -23.25 -17.73 8.23
C TRP A 529 -23.37 -18.56 6.95
N ARG A 530 -22.62 -18.21 5.90
CA ARG A 530 -22.57 -18.96 4.66
C ARG A 530 -22.04 -20.37 4.87
N PHE A 531 -20.92 -20.51 5.57
CA PHE A 531 -20.33 -21.81 5.86
C PHE A 531 -21.33 -22.71 6.58
N MET A 532 -21.96 -22.22 7.66
CA MET A 532 -22.91 -23.02 8.44
C MET A 532 -24.17 -23.39 7.64
N PHE A 533 -24.64 -22.50 6.78
CA PHE A 533 -25.78 -22.76 5.90
C PHE A 533 -25.46 -23.84 4.86
N GLU A 534 -24.31 -23.73 4.17
CA GLU A 534 -23.83 -24.73 3.21
C GLU A 534 -23.50 -26.06 3.90
N TYR A 535 -22.93 -26.03 5.11
CA TYR A 535 -22.59 -27.22 5.88
C TYR A 535 -23.83 -28.05 6.24
N GLU A 536 -24.82 -27.46 6.91
CA GLU A 536 -26.02 -28.20 7.31
C GLU A 536 -26.95 -28.51 6.13
N GLY A 537 -26.99 -27.64 5.10
CA GLY A 537 -27.87 -27.82 3.94
C GLY A 537 -27.34 -28.78 2.88
N ILE A 538 -26.06 -28.67 2.51
CA ILE A 538 -25.48 -29.39 1.37
C ILE A 538 -24.67 -30.61 1.84
N ILE A 539 -23.86 -30.45 2.88
CA ILE A 539 -22.91 -31.49 3.34
C ILE A 539 -23.64 -32.52 4.21
N GLU A 540 -24.18 -32.08 5.35
CA GLU A 540 -24.89 -32.95 6.29
C GLU A 540 -26.32 -33.28 5.85
N LYS A 541 -26.90 -32.46 4.96
CA LYS A 541 -28.30 -32.54 4.49
C LYS A 541 -29.32 -32.59 5.63
N ASN A 542 -29.02 -31.93 6.74
CA ASN A 542 -29.91 -31.88 7.89
C ASN A 542 -30.87 -30.69 7.77
N LEU A 543 -32.00 -30.93 7.11
CA LEU A 543 -33.01 -29.91 6.85
C LEU A 543 -33.62 -29.30 8.13
N THR A 544 -33.62 -30.04 9.25
CA THR A 544 -34.12 -29.51 10.52
C THR A 544 -33.19 -28.45 11.11
N ASN A 545 -31.88 -28.67 11.03
CA ASN A 545 -30.89 -27.69 11.43
C ASN A 545 -30.83 -26.52 10.44
N LEU A 546 -30.93 -26.80 9.14
CA LEU A 546 -31.01 -25.77 8.11
C LEU A 546 -32.18 -24.81 8.36
N LYS A 547 -33.37 -25.33 8.69
CA LYS A 547 -34.55 -24.52 9.06
C LYS A 547 -34.27 -23.62 10.27
N ARG A 548 -33.54 -24.12 11.27
CA ARG A 548 -33.12 -23.34 12.46
C ARG A 548 -32.11 -22.26 12.07
N ILE A 549 -31.08 -22.59 11.30
CA ILE A 549 -30.06 -21.62 10.85
C ILE A 549 -30.70 -20.53 10.00
N HIS A 550 -31.58 -20.88 9.06
CA HIS A 550 -32.33 -19.91 8.26
C HIS A 550 -33.13 -18.94 9.15
N TYR A 551 -33.80 -19.45 10.20
CA TYR A 551 -34.47 -18.58 11.16
C TYR A 551 -33.49 -17.68 11.93
N LEU A 552 -32.34 -18.20 12.37
CA LEU A 552 -31.30 -17.41 13.05
C LEU A 552 -30.73 -16.31 12.15
N ILE A 553 -30.47 -16.60 10.87
CA ILE A 553 -30.02 -15.62 9.88
C ILE A 553 -31.06 -14.49 9.74
N LYS A 554 -32.34 -14.83 9.62
CA LYS A 554 -33.42 -13.84 9.46
C LYS A 554 -33.63 -12.97 10.71
N ALA A 555 -33.58 -13.56 11.90
CA ALA A 555 -34.03 -12.92 13.14
C ALA A 555 -32.92 -12.43 14.08
N GLU A 556 -31.72 -13.01 14.03
CA GLU A 556 -30.65 -12.79 15.01
C GLU A 556 -29.34 -12.27 14.40
N SER A 557 -29.09 -12.51 13.10
CA SER A 557 -27.89 -12.00 12.44
C SER A 557 -27.89 -10.47 12.33
N GLN A 558 -26.71 -9.87 12.16
CA GLN A 558 -26.54 -8.44 11.88
C GLN A 558 -26.13 -8.19 10.42
N LEU A 559 -26.50 -9.10 9.52
CA LEU A 559 -26.15 -9.04 8.10
C LEU A 559 -26.91 -7.95 7.35
N ALA A 560 -26.31 -7.45 6.28
CA ALA A 560 -26.97 -6.55 5.34
C ALA A 560 -28.18 -7.24 4.70
N LYS A 561 -29.24 -6.48 4.43
CA LYS A 561 -30.48 -7.03 3.87
C LYS A 561 -30.23 -7.82 2.57
N SER A 562 -29.43 -7.27 1.65
CA SER A 562 -29.09 -7.95 0.39
C SER A 562 -28.50 -9.34 0.59
N VAL A 563 -27.69 -9.53 1.64
CA VAL A 563 -27.12 -10.84 1.98
C VAL A 563 -28.18 -11.78 2.53
N VAL A 564 -29.07 -11.29 3.39
CA VAL A 564 -30.17 -12.10 3.94
C VAL A 564 -31.17 -12.52 2.86
N ASP A 565 -31.47 -11.64 1.91
CA ASP A 565 -32.35 -11.92 0.77
C ASP A 565 -31.80 -13.09 -0.05
N VAL A 566 -30.47 -13.12 -0.29
CA VAL A 566 -29.79 -14.25 -0.96
C VAL A 566 -29.94 -15.56 -0.17
N PHE A 567 -29.83 -15.54 1.17
CA PHE A 567 -30.05 -16.74 1.98
C PHE A 567 -31.51 -17.22 1.95
N VAL A 568 -32.47 -16.31 1.88
CA VAL A 568 -33.90 -16.66 1.73
C VAL A 568 -34.14 -17.31 0.38
N ASP A 569 -33.54 -16.80 -0.69
CA ASP A 569 -33.58 -17.40 -2.02
C ASP A 569 -32.96 -18.81 -2.02
N TRP A 570 -31.75 -18.96 -1.47
CA TRP A 570 -31.09 -20.27 -1.38
C TRP A 570 -31.88 -21.27 -0.55
N TYR A 571 -32.47 -20.83 0.57
CA TYR A 571 -33.32 -21.70 1.39
C TYR A 571 -34.55 -22.16 0.61
N TYR A 572 -35.19 -21.25 -0.14
CA TYR A 572 -36.32 -21.59 -0.99
C TYR A 572 -35.94 -22.65 -2.03
N ASP A 573 -34.81 -22.51 -2.71
CA ASP A 573 -34.37 -23.46 -3.72
C ASP A 573 -34.10 -24.85 -3.11
N ILE A 574 -33.41 -24.90 -1.96
CA ILE A 574 -33.13 -26.16 -1.25
C ILE A 574 -34.43 -26.79 -0.73
N ALA A 575 -35.34 -25.99 -0.17
CA ALA A 575 -36.62 -26.48 0.35
C ALA A 575 -37.57 -26.93 -0.77
N ALA A 576 -37.56 -26.25 -1.93
CA ALA A 576 -38.31 -26.62 -3.12
C ALA A 576 -37.81 -27.95 -3.71
N ALA A 577 -36.50 -28.16 -3.75
CA ALA A 577 -35.92 -29.42 -4.21
C ALA A 577 -36.27 -30.60 -3.28
N ASN A 578 -36.42 -30.35 -1.97
CA ASN A 578 -36.63 -31.37 -0.94
C ASN A 578 -38.04 -31.35 -0.32
N ILE A 579 -39.07 -30.93 -1.07
CA ILE A 579 -40.46 -30.77 -0.57
C ILE A 579 -40.98 -32.02 0.15
N GLN A 580 -40.69 -33.22 -0.37
CA GLN A 580 -41.18 -34.47 0.22
C GLN A 580 -40.68 -34.65 1.66
N GLU A 581 -39.40 -34.36 1.92
CA GLU A 581 -38.79 -34.48 3.24
C GLU A 581 -39.33 -33.39 4.19
N PHE A 582 -39.51 -32.17 3.69
CA PHE A 582 -40.12 -31.08 4.47
C PHE A 582 -41.58 -31.36 4.84
N LEU A 583 -42.36 -32.01 3.97
CA LEU A 583 -43.73 -32.42 4.29
C LEU A 583 -43.75 -33.45 5.41
N VAL A 584 -42.81 -34.40 5.42
CA VAL A 584 -42.67 -35.38 6.51
C VAL A 584 -42.30 -34.67 7.82
N MET A 585 -41.34 -33.74 7.78
CA MET A 585 -40.90 -32.99 8.96
C MET A 585 -42.00 -32.10 9.56
N ASN A 586 -42.84 -31.51 8.72
CA ASN A 586 -43.89 -30.57 9.13
C ASN A 586 -45.27 -31.23 9.27
N GLN A 587 -45.35 -32.54 9.52
CA GLN A 587 -46.60 -33.28 9.73
C GLN A 587 -47.63 -33.11 8.59
N GLY A 588 -47.15 -33.15 7.34
CA GLY A 588 -47.95 -33.01 6.13
C GLY A 588 -48.25 -31.58 5.70
N ARG A 589 -47.75 -30.56 6.42
CA ARG A 589 -47.88 -29.15 6.02
C ARG A 589 -46.67 -28.68 5.22
N SER A 590 -46.90 -27.80 4.25
CA SER A 590 -45.82 -27.12 3.54
C SER A 590 -45.07 -26.18 4.49
N ASP A 591 -43.77 -25.98 4.24
CA ASP A 591 -42.98 -25.07 5.08
C ASP A 591 -43.44 -23.62 4.88
N GLU A 592 -43.74 -22.92 5.98
CA GLU A 592 -44.27 -21.56 5.95
C GLU A 592 -43.28 -20.58 5.30
N SER A 593 -41.98 -20.83 5.44
CA SER A 593 -40.93 -20.00 4.82
C SER A 593 -40.97 -20.06 3.28
N MET A 594 -41.49 -21.15 2.69
CA MET A 594 -41.69 -21.25 1.23
C MET A 594 -42.86 -20.38 0.75
N ILE A 595 -43.90 -20.25 1.58
CA ILE A 595 -45.11 -19.49 1.27
C ILE A 595 -44.86 -18.00 1.46
N TYR A 596 -44.10 -17.64 2.50
CA TYR A 596 -43.86 -16.24 2.87
C TYR A 596 -42.64 -15.61 2.21
N LYS A 597 -41.96 -16.29 1.28
CA LYS A 597 -40.75 -15.81 0.61
C LYS A 597 -40.85 -14.34 0.18
N ASP A 598 -41.85 -13.98 -0.62
CA ASP A 598 -41.99 -12.61 -1.13
C ASP A 598 -42.30 -11.58 -0.04
N LEU A 599 -43.00 -12.00 1.03
CA LEU A 599 -43.22 -11.15 2.21
C LEU A 599 -41.92 -10.96 3.00
N GLU A 600 -41.08 -11.99 3.07
CA GLU A 600 -39.77 -11.97 3.72
C GLU A 600 -38.72 -11.16 2.94
N LEU A 601 -38.82 -11.11 1.60
CA LEU A 601 -38.00 -10.24 0.75
C LEU A 601 -38.50 -8.78 0.75
N SER A 602 -39.72 -8.52 1.21
CA SER A 602 -40.31 -7.19 1.18
C SER A 602 -39.55 -6.17 2.06
N ASN A 603 -39.54 -4.90 1.65
CA ASN A 603 -39.01 -3.77 2.44
C ASN A 603 -39.98 -3.29 3.52
N SER A 604 -41.20 -3.83 3.56
CA SER A 604 -42.22 -3.40 4.52
C SER A 604 -41.93 -4.04 5.88
N LEU A 605 -41.67 -3.20 6.89
CA LEU A 605 -41.51 -3.66 8.29
C LEU A 605 -42.79 -4.30 8.84
N PHE A 606 -43.95 -3.96 8.29
CA PHE A 606 -45.21 -4.55 8.69
C PHE A 606 -45.36 -6.00 8.21
N TYR A 607 -44.98 -6.28 6.96
CA TYR A 607 -45.07 -7.62 6.38
C TYR A 607 -43.85 -8.48 6.75
N ASN A 608 -42.67 -7.89 6.81
CA ASN A 608 -41.41 -8.55 7.11
C ASN A 608 -41.11 -8.54 8.62
N LYS A 609 -41.82 -9.41 9.35
CA LYS A 609 -41.69 -9.52 10.81
C LYS A 609 -40.27 -9.89 11.26
N SER A 610 -39.56 -10.73 10.50
CA SER A 610 -38.16 -11.09 10.76
C SER A 610 -37.25 -9.87 10.73
N THR A 611 -37.41 -8.99 9.75
CA THR A 611 -36.61 -7.77 9.64
C THR A 611 -36.92 -6.79 10.75
N THR A 612 -38.19 -6.66 11.16
CA THR A 612 -38.60 -5.86 12.32
C THR A 612 -37.95 -6.37 13.60
N LYS A 613 -37.97 -7.68 13.83
CA LYS A 613 -37.30 -8.32 14.98
C LYS A 613 -35.79 -8.09 14.99
N ARG A 614 -35.14 -8.24 13.83
CA ARG A 614 -33.70 -8.00 13.68
C ARG A 614 -33.33 -6.54 13.97
N LEU A 615 -34.05 -5.60 13.35
CA LEU A 615 -33.78 -4.16 13.49
C LEU A 615 -34.11 -3.65 14.89
N ALA A 616 -35.15 -4.18 15.54
CA ALA A 616 -35.46 -3.88 16.93
C ALA A 616 -34.31 -4.26 17.88
N ARG A 617 -33.65 -5.39 17.61
CA ARG A 617 -32.51 -5.89 18.39
C ARG A 617 -31.19 -5.18 18.10
N SER A 618 -31.02 -4.60 16.92
CA SER A 618 -29.80 -3.88 16.53
C SER A 618 -29.87 -2.37 16.76
N ASN A 619 -31.06 -1.80 16.99
CA ASN A 619 -31.24 -0.35 17.08
C ASN A 619 -30.98 0.19 18.49
N TYR A 620 -29.89 0.95 18.64
CA TYR A 620 -29.50 1.58 19.91
C TYR A 620 -30.59 2.45 20.54
N LYS A 621 -31.43 3.14 19.75
CA LYS A 621 -32.51 3.98 20.30
C LYS A 621 -33.62 3.20 20.99
N VAL A 622 -33.78 1.93 20.60
CA VAL A 622 -34.74 1.00 21.20
C VAL A 622 -34.10 0.36 22.43
N LEU A 623 -32.83 -0.05 22.33
CA LEU A 623 -32.08 -0.70 23.41
C LEU A 623 -31.81 0.22 24.61
N ASP A 624 -31.48 1.49 24.39
CA ASP A 624 -31.15 2.44 25.47
C ASP A 624 -32.39 2.99 26.19
N ASN A 625 -33.59 2.74 25.67
CA ASN A 625 -34.82 3.29 26.22
C ASN A 625 -35.53 2.26 27.11
N SER A 626 -35.54 2.53 28.42
CA SER A 626 -36.18 1.67 29.43
C SER A 626 -37.65 1.35 29.13
N ASN A 627 -38.35 2.22 28.39
CA ASN A 627 -39.76 2.05 28.06
C ASN A 627 -40.01 0.95 27.02
N TYR A 628 -39.01 0.57 26.22
CA TYR A 628 -39.14 -0.42 25.14
C TYR A 628 -38.49 -1.77 25.48
N VAL A 629 -37.97 -1.93 26.71
CA VAL A 629 -37.31 -3.18 27.16
C VAL A 629 -38.29 -4.36 27.22
N ALA A 630 -39.57 -4.10 27.50
CA ALA A 630 -40.60 -5.13 27.59
C ALA A 630 -41.07 -5.67 26.22
N ASP A 631 -41.09 -4.82 25.18
CA ASP A 631 -41.41 -5.21 23.81
C ASP A 631 -40.61 -4.35 22.80
N PRO A 632 -39.42 -4.81 22.39
CA PRO A 632 -38.53 -4.05 21.52
C PRO A 632 -39.07 -3.95 20.08
N GLU A 633 -39.86 -4.93 19.63
CA GLU A 633 -40.43 -4.93 18.28
C GLU A 633 -41.48 -3.82 18.13
N GLN A 634 -42.39 -3.74 19.10
CA GLN A 634 -43.37 -2.67 19.14
C GLN A 634 -42.70 -1.31 19.33
N GLY A 635 -41.66 -1.21 20.17
CA GLY A 635 -40.90 0.02 20.36
C GLY A 635 -40.21 0.53 19.09
N TYR A 636 -39.71 -0.39 18.26
CA TYR A 636 -39.13 -0.04 16.95
C TYR A 636 -40.20 0.42 15.97
N LEU A 637 -41.35 -0.27 15.91
CA LEU A 637 -42.48 0.14 15.06
C LEU A 637 -43.03 1.50 15.47
N ASP A 638 -43.14 1.78 16.77
CA ASP A 638 -43.55 3.08 17.30
C ASP A 638 -42.55 4.18 16.92
N LEU A 639 -41.25 3.89 16.96
CA LEU A 639 -40.20 4.81 16.49
C LEU A 639 -40.31 5.09 14.99
N CYS A 640 -40.60 4.07 14.19
CA CYS A 640 -40.85 4.23 12.75
C CYS A 640 -42.15 5.01 12.47
N ALA A 641 -43.19 4.80 13.27
CA ALA A 641 -44.45 5.51 13.14
C ALA A 641 -44.30 7.03 13.37
N LYS A 642 -43.41 7.44 14.28
CA LYS A 642 -43.11 8.88 14.53
C LYS A 642 -42.55 9.63 13.33
N GLN A 643 -41.98 8.93 12.35
CA GLN A 643 -41.44 9.51 11.11
C GLN A 643 -42.23 9.07 9.88
N ALA A 644 -43.38 8.40 10.07
CA ALA A 644 -44.23 7.98 8.96
C ALA A 644 -44.79 9.21 8.24
N GLY A 645 -44.56 9.30 6.93
CA GLY A 645 -44.94 10.44 6.09
C GLY A 645 -43.85 11.52 5.93
N HIS A 646 -42.92 11.62 6.87
CA HIS A 646 -41.80 12.58 6.84
C HIS A 646 -40.48 11.93 7.30
N PRO A 647 -39.78 11.17 6.42
CA PRO A 647 -38.55 10.48 6.77
C PRO A 647 -37.50 11.42 7.39
N GLY A 648 -36.93 11.05 8.54
CA GLY A 648 -35.93 11.85 9.24
C GLY A 648 -36.48 12.94 10.18
N VAL A 649 -37.79 13.21 10.17
CA VAL A 649 -38.45 14.13 11.10
C VAL A 649 -39.22 13.31 12.13
N PHE A 650 -38.78 13.35 13.39
CA PHE A 650 -39.48 12.68 14.48
C PHE A 650 -40.62 13.58 15.01
N ILE A 651 -41.84 13.14 14.78
CA ILE A 651 -43.05 13.77 15.30
C ILE A 651 -43.47 12.96 16.54
N ASP A 652 -43.39 13.58 17.72
CA ASP A 652 -43.58 12.86 18.99
C ASP A 652 -45.03 12.39 19.22
N ALA A 653 -46.01 13.04 18.57
CA ALA A 653 -47.37 12.55 18.47
C ALA A 653 -48.07 13.17 17.27
N ASN A 654 -48.65 12.33 16.41
CA ASN A 654 -49.69 12.76 15.49
C ASN A 654 -51.01 12.87 16.28
N PRO A 655 -51.79 13.95 16.13
CA PRO A 655 -53.07 14.08 16.81
C PRO A 655 -54.03 13.01 16.27
N GLU A 656 -54.42 12.07 17.12
CA GLU A 656 -55.30 10.96 16.73
C GLU A 656 -56.57 10.93 17.57
N MET A 657 -57.68 10.57 16.92
CA MET A 657 -58.95 10.26 17.59
C MET A 657 -58.88 8.82 18.10
N THR A 658 -58.71 8.65 19.41
CA THR A 658 -58.59 7.34 20.07
C THR A 658 -59.83 6.46 19.88
N ASN A 659 -61.01 7.07 19.73
CA ASN A 659 -62.28 6.42 19.42
C ASN A 659 -62.79 6.80 18.01
N SER A 660 -61.91 6.76 17.01
CA SER A 660 -62.30 7.02 15.61
C SER A 660 -63.45 6.12 15.14
N PHE A 661 -64.48 6.74 14.57
CA PHE A 661 -65.63 6.06 13.97
C PHE A 661 -65.32 5.37 12.65
N MET A 662 -64.24 5.76 11.98
CA MET A 662 -64.06 5.54 10.55
C MET A 662 -63.39 4.22 10.19
N ASN A 663 -62.74 3.49 11.12
CA ASN A 663 -62.24 2.13 10.85
C ASN A 663 -61.61 1.45 12.07
N LYS A 664 -62.37 0.59 12.77
CA LYS A 664 -61.88 -0.53 13.63
C LYS A 664 -62.98 -1.59 13.84
N GLY A 665 -63.59 -2.09 12.76
CA GLY A 665 -64.46 -3.29 12.80
C GLY A 665 -65.75 -3.21 13.63
N LYS A 666 -66.14 -2.03 14.15
CA LYS A 666 -67.45 -1.81 14.77
C LYS A 666 -68.48 -1.50 13.70
N TYR A 667 -68.91 -2.55 13.00
CA TYR A 667 -70.06 -2.46 12.10
C TYR A 667 -71.31 -2.16 12.93
N ILE A 668 -72.10 -1.19 12.48
CA ILE A 668 -73.40 -0.91 13.09
C ILE A 668 -74.32 -2.04 12.64
N ASP A 669 -74.81 -2.84 13.58
CA ASP A 669 -75.77 -3.90 13.29
C ASP A 669 -77.12 -3.27 12.89
N LEU A 670 -77.37 -3.22 11.58
CA LEU A 670 -78.56 -2.62 10.96
C LEU A 670 -79.86 -3.35 11.33
N THR A 671 -79.79 -4.51 11.98
CA THR A 671 -80.97 -5.28 12.42
C THR A 671 -81.55 -4.78 13.75
N THR A 672 -80.79 -3.99 14.51
CA THR A 672 -81.24 -3.44 15.79
C THR A 672 -82.05 -2.15 15.60
N LYS A 673 -83.25 -2.07 16.22
CA LYS A 673 -84.15 -0.90 16.09
C LYS A 673 -83.63 0.38 16.76
N VAL A 674 -82.62 0.28 17.62
CA VAL A 674 -82.00 1.41 18.34
C VAL A 674 -80.51 1.34 18.11
N THR A 675 -80.00 2.20 17.24
CA THR A 675 -78.56 2.39 17.08
C THR A 675 -78.01 3.16 18.28
N PRO A 676 -77.03 2.64 19.04
CA PRO A 676 -76.47 3.35 20.18
C PRO A 676 -75.79 4.65 19.72
N VAL A 677 -76.02 5.73 20.47
CA VAL A 677 -75.41 7.03 20.17
C VAL A 677 -73.89 6.90 20.30
N PRO A 678 -73.12 7.29 19.27
CA PRO A 678 -71.66 7.22 19.34
C PRO A 678 -71.11 8.06 20.50
N PRO A 679 -70.14 7.54 21.28
CA PRO A 679 -69.53 8.30 22.38
C PRO A 679 -68.75 9.51 21.83
N LEU A 680 -68.70 10.61 22.59
CA LEU A 680 -67.97 11.81 22.17
C LEU A 680 -66.50 11.50 21.83
N PRO A 681 -65.92 12.19 20.83
CA PRO A 681 -64.55 11.90 20.40
C PRO A 681 -63.53 12.22 21.49
N THR A 682 -62.62 11.28 21.73
CA THR A 682 -61.50 11.40 22.66
C THR A 682 -60.20 11.49 21.86
N PHE A 683 -59.38 12.49 22.15
CA PHE A 683 -58.18 12.80 21.38
C PHE A 683 -56.90 12.46 22.15
N LYS A 684 -55.84 12.12 21.43
CA LYS A 684 -54.50 11.89 21.97
C LYS A 684 -53.48 12.71 21.17
N GLY A 685 -52.53 13.35 21.86
CA GLY A 685 -51.40 14.05 21.22
C GLY A 685 -51.69 15.45 20.68
N VAL A 686 -52.86 16.02 21.00
CA VAL A 686 -53.27 17.36 20.53
C VAL A 686 -52.35 18.47 21.08
N GLU A 687 -51.80 18.27 22.27
CA GLU A 687 -50.87 19.22 22.90
C GLU A 687 -49.49 19.31 22.20
N LYS A 688 -49.15 18.33 21.35
CA LYS A 688 -47.84 18.23 20.69
C LYS A 688 -47.83 18.64 19.23
N VAL A 689 -48.95 19.12 18.69
CA VAL A 689 -49.13 19.46 17.27
C VAL A 689 -48.15 20.53 16.77
N GLN A 690 -47.74 21.45 17.65
CA GLN A 690 -46.77 22.51 17.32
C GLN A 690 -45.32 22.16 17.69
N PHE A 691 -45.08 21.06 18.42
CA PHE A 691 -43.77 20.68 18.91
C PHE A 691 -43.11 19.67 17.96
N LEU A 692 -42.31 20.16 17.01
CA LEU A 692 -41.27 19.35 16.38
C LEU A 692 -40.24 19.01 17.46
N SER A 693 -39.85 17.73 17.59
CA SER A 693 -38.91 17.32 18.63
C SER A 693 -37.61 18.14 18.49
N LYS A 694 -37.31 19.03 19.45
CA LYS A 694 -36.02 19.74 19.47
C LYS A 694 -34.92 18.69 19.59
N LYS A 695 -33.96 18.67 18.66
CA LYS A 695 -32.72 17.88 18.77
C LYS A 695 -32.11 18.19 20.15
N LYS A 696 -32.20 17.28 21.11
CA LYS A 696 -31.27 17.30 22.25
C LYS A 696 -29.91 16.98 21.65
N SER A 697 -29.00 17.95 21.67
CA SER A 697 -27.58 17.72 21.38
C SER A 697 -27.07 16.59 22.28
N HIS A 698 -26.51 15.54 21.69
CA HIS A 698 -25.85 14.49 22.45
C HIS A 698 -24.67 15.10 23.24
N PRO A 699 -24.54 14.87 24.56
CA PRO A 699 -23.25 15.02 25.19
C PRO A 699 -22.34 13.94 24.60
N THR A 700 -21.24 14.37 23.99
CA THR A 700 -20.15 13.47 23.58
C THR A 700 -19.77 12.58 24.75
N ARG A 701 -19.81 11.26 24.54
CA ARG A 701 -19.39 10.25 25.52
C ARG A 701 -17.89 10.48 25.79
N ARG A 702 -17.56 11.21 26.86
CA ARG A 702 -16.20 11.18 27.42
C ARG A 702 -15.90 9.72 27.73
N LYS A 703 -14.86 9.17 27.09
CA LYS A 703 -14.25 7.91 27.51
C LYS A 703 -13.98 8.03 29.01
N LYS A 704 -14.57 7.15 29.83
CA LYS A 704 -14.02 6.91 31.15
C LYS A 704 -12.73 6.12 30.90
N ASN A 705 -11.62 6.68 31.37
CA ASN A 705 -10.35 5.99 31.52
C ASN A 705 -10.52 4.74 32.37
#